data_AF-A0A847H0V9-F1
#
_entry.id   AF-A0A847H0V9-F1
#
_cell.length_a   1.000
_cell.length_b   1.000
_cell.length_c   1.000
_cell.angle_alpha   90.00
_cell.angle_beta   90.00
_cell.angle_gamma   90.00
#
_symmetry.space_group_name_H-M   'P 1'
#
loop_
_entity.id
_entity.type
_entity.pdbx_description
1 polymer ?
#
loop_
_entity_poly.entity_id
_entity_poly.type
_entity_poly.pdbx_seq_one_letter_code
_entity_poly.pdbx_strand_id
1 'polypeptide(L)'
;MESPYGVYADIMKGQENAFVPRNLELMRQADLAWVRCDFYWDTVENPPGTWHFDHIEKVLDQTEARGLKLLVILGYTVPWARPVCDDPEPWLEYVRRTVSHFKDRVKHWEIWNEQNLKHFWVADPDPKAYAQFLKITYETIKKIDPAAVVVYGGLAGVPFDYYEKTLQAGAGRYLDVMNIHPYRGGLSTAQEIRRFLSDLRRFHDLTVKYCGEDKPLWITEMGWSTPPALGRHSGVLIDAALARLFPQGVPGKIAVIYDPLYPPSSCLSTEVWRKILRTSAELEAVRIADLKTLDPAKFPVLILPPTESFPTDAQDEIRAYVRDGGTLAALGGIPFYYRMTVGPDGVWTRGDDNSATGLSLAQTFRVHWYAWWTQEGTPRRPQSAIAPGLETLLKDYPAEKLKGQAFFAQKLLKQGDSLEPLLVYAEDSTKAIAGIYRFRSDWKGNIILNTIEDSMGCSNRTLEPNQGIYLSQAILLAVSFGVDRFFPYEFQAVEHDAVDPEHHFGIVHADLTPKPGYLAYRALTKARPAGSVNQPGELFAADGKLCTISWKRPDGQAAYAIWSPADPVTKNVGISGELTDAFDCHGSEVKVCDRMTFSQKITYFIFRSDEQGKEPALRVESGAAQQPAPPPDAFVLLSNANKPKEIVGKILYADNTLRSDLTDGTYRAEKRSGGGSDGNAYTTIQAAISAMEAGDVLLLRGGTFKERNVRLLRNGKSGDVLKGTPEKWFTVQSYPGEWAVVDGGHHEETIDGKRIVFSVFHQSGAGERFPAYWRFAYFEVTGGGPALVGPDGKVRTHADIQPIGGNGFFLWPGRHIVFDHLYVHGNYGGSGPNGGAGIKIMNENGGAQDILVTHCRLRDNGWPGEKNQNLQNIVFFTDYAWGNFPKIDIGRAAVRNEVRYCLLEDSAVGIKYKGTQYLCLNHEGTDMTAKDAGDRLHHNIVRDCGRGLLFCQDFGQAYNNIVVGCDVGIEIGSPPATGYRELFHVAVYNNTTIDCKTNIVQWKGWSEKACNYRTPPFHPHFHAWNNIVVNAASEASADRAPLAILPTYTKPVEIDFKTVHVENTLFAGRSPEQPTIRAGSASYSVADAMKAGWGKWLWTCPDAAALFSGKQDAAAWKTRGDFVISAAVGDRPAVTVGNGGKGGDHPYLPRVRIPDYVGAVPSGKCSGAAWDPAKADPDDAGWVDYVLGLERLGATIRSPAKAWVSQVKNGQ
;
A
#
# COMPACT_ATOMS: atom_id res chain seq x y z
N MET A 1 31.13 14.94 -0.23
CA MET A 1 30.49 13.86 0.58
C MET A 1 31.38 12.64 0.51
N GLU A 2 31.44 11.85 1.57
CA GLU A 2 32.20 10.59 1.57
C GLU A 2 31.46 9.50 0.78
N SER A 3 32.20 8.49 0.31
CA SER A 3 31.63 7.41 -0.49
C SER A 3 30.77 6.47 0.37
N PRO A 4 29.58 6.04 -0.10
CA PRO A 4 28.73 5.08 0.61
C PRO A 4 29.12 3.62 0.36
N TYR A 5 30.11 3.37 -0.51
CA TYR A 5 30.44 2.03 -1.00
C TYR A 5 31.58 1.41 -0.19
N GLY A 6 31.24 0.36 0.55
CA GLY A 6 32.19 -0.48 1.27
C GLY A 6 32.04 -1.96 0.93
N VAL A 7 32.84 -2.82 1.55
CA VAL A 7 32.70 -4.28 1.47
C VAL A 7 33.33 -4.93 2.71
N TYR A 8 32.79 -6.06 3.16
CA TYR A 8 33.50 -6.88 4.13
C TYR A 8 34.62 -7.68 3.45
N ALA A 9 35.79 -7.73 4.06
CA ALA A 9 36.87 -8.59 3.59
C ALA A 9 37.74 -9.06 4.76
N ASP A 10 38.01 -10.37 4.80
CA ASP A 10 38.92 -10.98 5.76
C ASP A 10 40.40 -10.73 5.36
N ILE A 11 40.86 -9.48 5.58
CA ILE A 11 42.22 -9.04 5.30
C ILE A 11 43.13 -9.05 6.54
N MET A 12 42.62 -9.48 7.71
CA MET A 12 43.28 -9.29 9.01
C MET A 12 43.75 -10.59 9.72
N LYS A 13 43.43 -11.79 9.23
CA LYS A 13 43.80 -13.08 9.88
C LYS A 13 45.31 -13.46 9.90
N GLY A 14 46.23 -12.53 9.64
CA GLY A 14 47.63 -12.65 10.08
C GLY A 14 48.59 -13.57 9.29
N GLN A 15 48.13 -14.34 8.30
CA GLN A 15 49.03 -14.98 7.33
C GLN A 15 48.78 -14.36 5.97
N GLU A 16 49.77 -13.65 5.42
CA GLU A 16 49.69 -12.92 4.16
C GLU A 16 49.02 -13.79 3.09
N ASN A 17 47.71 -13.58 2.90
CA ASN A 17 47.05 -14.06 1.72
C ASN A 17 47.78 -13.31 0.61
N ALA A 18 48.51 -14.02 -0.27
CA ALA A 18 49.19 -13.41 -1.43
C ALA A 18 48.24 -12.53 -2.26
N PHE A 19 46.94 -12.70 -2.02
CA PHE A 19 45.81 -11.98 -2.54
C PHE A 19 45.53 -10.62 -1.90
N VAL A 20 45.98 -10.24 -0.69
CA VAL A 20 45.62 -8.93 -0.06
C VAL A 20 45.93 -7.72 -0.98
N PRO A 21 47.14 -7.56 -1.55
CA PRO A 21 47.40 -6.47 -2.47
C PRO A 21 46.49 -6.46 -3.71
N ARG A 22 46.07 -7.66 -4.16
CA ARG A 22 45.21 -7.85 -5.33
C ARG A 22 43.73 -7.62 -5.00
N ASN A 23 43.27 -8.04 -3.82
CA ASN A 23 41.95 -7.75 -3.26
C ASN A 23 41.75 -6.24 -3.18
N LEU A 24 42.66 -5.54 -2.51
CA LEU A 24 42.57 -4.09 -2.36
C LEU A 24 42.64 -3.35 -3.70
N GLU A 25 43.40 -3.86 -4.68
CA GLU A 25 43.42 -3.29 -6.04
C GLU A 25 42.12 -3.52 -6.80
N LEU A 26 41.52 -4.71 -6.69
CA LEU A 26 40.20 -4.98 -7.28
C LEU A 26 39.10 -4.12 -6.62
N MET A 27 39.16 -3.94 -5.29
CA MET A 27 38.26 -3.02 -4.58
C MET A 27 38.40 -1.59 -5.12
N ARG A 28 39.63 -1.11 -5.33
CA ARG A 28 39.91 0.20 -5.93
C ARG A 28 39.39 0.30 -7.37
N GLN A 29 39.53 -0.76 -8.18
CA GLN A 29 38.99 -0.82 -9.55
C GLN A 29 37.46 -0.86 -9.63
N ALA A 30 36.80 -1.13 -8.50
CA ALA A 30 35.36 -1.06 -8.33
C ALA A 30 34.88 0.24 -7.66
N ASP A 31 35.78 1.22 -7.46
CA ASP A 31 35.50 2.50 -6.80
C ASP A 31 34.93 2.33 -5.37
N LEU A 32 35.34 1.26 -4.68
CA LEU A 32 35.07 1.08 -3.26
C LEU A 32 36.00 1.98 -2.44
N ALA A 33 35.48 2.49 -1.32
CA ALA A 33 36.23 3.38 -0.44
C ALA A 33 36.41 2.83 0.97
N TRP A 34 35.61 1.83 1.36
CA TRP A 34 35.59 1.29 2.71
C TRP A 34 35.81 -0.22 2.72
N VAL A 35 36.58 -0.68 3.68
CA VAL A 35 36.73 -2.11 4.00
C VAL A 35 36.27 -2.32 5.44
N ARG A 36 35.30 -3.19 5.64
CA ARG A 36 34.95 -3.72 6.96
C ARG A 36 35.78 -4.97 7.21
N CYS A 37 36.41 -5.04 8.37
CA CYS A 37 37.27 -6.17 8.75
C CYS A 37 37.30 -6.36 10.27
N ASP A 38 37.65 -7.56 10.69
CA ASP A 38 37.75 -7.93 12.10
C ASP A 38 39.15 -7.64 12.66
N PHE A 39 39.21 -7.04 13.85
CA PHE A 39 40.37 -7.19 14.72
C PHE A 39 40.01 -8.25 15.75
N TYR A 40 40.43 -9.47 15.45
CA TYR A 40 40.24 -10.61 16.34
C TYR A 40 41.11 -10.43 17.58
N TRP A 41 40.51 -10.44 18.78
CA TRP A 41 41.29 -10.24 20.02
C TRP A 41 42.38 -11.31 20.19
N ASP A 42 42.12 -12.55 19.80
CA ASP A 42 43.10 -13.65 19.87
C ASP A 42 44.27 -13.53 18.88
N THR A 43 44.19 -12.66 17.86
CA THR A 43 45.33 -12.34 16.98
C THR A 43 46.10 -11.11 17.46
N VAL A 44 45.47 -10.25 18.26
CA VAL A 44 46.10 -9.05 18.84
C VAL A 44 46.79 -9.36 20.17
N GLU A 45 46.19 -10.20 21.02
CA GLU A 45 46.72 -10.54 22.34
C GLU A 45 46.74 -12.06 22.58
N ASN A 46 47.88 -12.69 22.30
CA ASN A 46 48.03 -14.13 22.50
C ASN A 46 49.51 -14.54 22.65
N PRO A 47 49.92 -15.17 23.77
CA PRO A 47 49.16 -15.40 25.01
C PRO A 47 48.86 -14.08 25.76
N PRO A 48 47.98 -14.07 26.80
CA PRO A 48 47.64 -12.88 27.57
C PRO A 48 48.87 -12.06 27.99
N GLY A 49 48.80 -10.74 27.81
CA GLY A 49 49.90 -9.79 28.07
C GLY A 49 50.92 -9.64 26.94
N THR A 50 50.81 -10.41 25.84
CA THR A 50 51.69 -10.31 24.66
C THR A 50 50.92 -9.75 23.48
N TRP A 51 51.33 -8.58 22.98
CA TRP A 51 50.60 -7.79 21.98
C TRP A 51 51.26 -7.87 20.59
N HIS A 52 50.47 -8.11 19.55
CA HIS A 52 50.94 -8.30 18.17
C HIS A 52 50.23 -7.35 17.20
N PHE A 53 50.84 -6.19 16.90
CA PHE A 53 50.27 -5.18 16.00
C PHE A 53 50.88 -5.15 14.59
N ASP A 54 52.07 -5.71 14.40
CA ASP A 54 52.85 -5.62 13.15
C ASP A 54 52.07 -6.06 11.90
N HIS A 55 51.25 -7.12 12.03
CA HIS A 55 50.47 -7.63 10.89
C HIS A 55 49.38 -6.65 10.46
N ILE A 56 48.75 -5.97 11.42
CA ILE A 56 47.72 -4.97 11.17
C ILE A 56 48.35 -3.72 10.53
N GLU A 57 49.52 -3.30 11.00
CA GLU A 57 50.23 -2.14 10.42
C GLU A 57 50.54 -2.33 8.94
N LYS A 58 51.01 -3.51 8.54
CA LYS A 58 51.26 -3.83 7.12
C LYS A 58 50.00 -3.75 6.26
N VAL A 59 48.86 -4.19 6.79
CA VAL A 59 47.58 -4.13 6.07
C VAL A 59 47.12 -2.68 5.96
N LEU A 60 47.24 -1.89 7.04
CA LEU A 60 46.94 -0.47 7.04
C LEU A 60 47.76 0.28 5.98
N ASP A 61 49.06 0.04 5.89
CA ASP A 61 49.94 0.65 4.88
C ASP A 61 49.41 0.39 3.45
N GLN A 62 48.96 -0.84 3.18
CA GLN A 62 48.43 -1.22 1.86
C GLN A 62 47.06 -0.60 1.57
N THR A 63 46.21 -0.44 2.59
CA THR A 63 44.89 0.20 2.45
C THR A 63 45.01 1.70 2.23
N GLU A 64 45.86 2.39 3.01
CA GLU A 64 46.11 3.82 2.89
C GLU A 64 46.76 4.18 1.55
N ALA A 65 47.71 3.36 1.07
CA ALA A 65 48.33 3.53 -0.24
C ALA A 65 47.33 3.47 -1.42
N ARG A 66 46.13 2.92 -1.19
CA ARG A 66 45.04 2.81 -2.16
C ARG A 66 43.86 3.74 -1.85
N GLY A 67 43.97 4.58 -0.81
CA GLY A 67 42.92 5.49 -0.39
C GLY A 67 41.69 4.80 0.23
N LEU A 68 41.85 3.57 0.71
CA LEU A 68 40.77 2.81 1.37
C LEU A 68 40.74 3.12 2.87
N LYS A 69 39.54 3.23 3.43
CA LYS A 69 39.29 3.45 4.86
C LYS A 69 38.82 2.17 5.52
N LEU A 70 39.10 2.02 6.81
CA LEU A 70 38.64 0.87 7.58
C LEU A 70 37.46 1.19 8.49
N LEU A 71 36.49 0.28 8.48
CA LEU A 71 35.60 0.01 9.61
C LEU A 71 36.13 -1.24 10.31
N VAL A 72 36.55 -1.10 11.57
CA VAL A 72 37.14 -2.20 12.33
C VAL A 72 36.15 -2.73 13.35
N ILE A 73 35.91 -4.03 13.32
CA ILE A 73 35.13 -4.73 14.34
C ILE A 73 36.07 -5.05 15.50
N LEU A 74 35.76 -4.50 16.67
CA LEU A 74 36.33 -4.96 17.94
C LEU A 74 35.40 -6.06 18.46
N GLY A 75 35.90 -7.28 18.59
CA GLY A 75 35.08 -8.40 19.04
C GLY A 75 35.85 -9.70 19.21
N TYR A 76 35.07 -10.76 19.47
CA TYR A 76 35.50 -12.14 19.70
C TYR A 76 36.37 -12.32 20.95
N THR A 77 35.91 -13.15 21.88
CA THR A 77 36.62 -13.36 23.16
C THR A 77 37.78 -14.33 23.02
N VAL A 78 38.84 -14.06 23.78
CA VAL A 78 39.86 -15.06 24.14
C VAL A 78 39.33 -16.03 25.20
N PRO A 79 39.73 -17.33 25.20
CA PRO A 79 39.19 -18.32 26.13
C PRO A 79 39.30 -17.97 27.62
N TRP A 80 40.32 -17.20 28.01
CA TRP A 80 40.59 -16.81 29.40
C TRP A 80 39.80 -15.57 29.88
N ALA A 81 39.10 -14.86 28.98
CA ALA A 81 38.28 -13.68 29.29
C ALA A 81 36.81 -13.85 28.87
N ARG A 82 36.32 -15.09 28.79
CA ARG A 82 34.96 -15.44 28.34
C ARG A 82 34.08 -15.86 29.54
N PRO A 83 32.84 -15.33 29.70
CA PRO A 83 32.21 -14.29 28.89
C PRO A 83 32.65 -12.88 29.33
N VAL A 84 32.77 -11.98 28.36
CA VAL A 84 33.30 -10.61 28.56
C VAL A 84 32.41 -9.71 29.43
N CYS A 85 31.14 -10.08 29.62
CA CYS A 85 30.17 -9.32 30.39
C CYS A 85 30.31 -9.51 31.91
N ASP A 86 30.96 -10.59 32.36
CA ASP A 86 31.11 -10.90 33.79
C ASP A 86 32.29 -10.11 34.41
N ASP A 87 33.36 -9.94 33.63
CA ASP A 87 34.51 -9.09 33.95
C ASP A 87 34.92 -8.29 32.70
N PRO A 88 34.55 -7.00 32.60
CA PRO A 88 34.84 -6.21 31.41
C PRO A 88 36.29 -5.70 31.35
N GLU A 89 37.07 -5.78 32.42
CA GLU A 89 38.38 -5.11 32.48
C GLU A 89 39.40 -5.67 31.47
N PRO A 90 39.54 -7.00 31.29
CA PRO A 90 40.35 -7.56 30.21
C PRO A 90 39.99 -7.00 28.83
N TRP A 91 38.69 -6.84 28.56
CA TRP A 91 38.21 -6.27 27.31
C TRP A 91 38.53 -4.78 27.19
N LEU A 92 38.36 -4.01 28.26
CA LEU A 92 38.72 -2.60 28.26
C LEU A 92 40.23 -2.40 28.07
N GLU A 93 41.08 -3.32 28.55
CA GLU A 93 42.52 -3.28 28.26
C GLU A 93 42.80 -3.55 26.78
N TYR A 94 42.16 -4.55 26.19
CA TYR A 94 42.22 -4.81 24.74
C TYR A 94 41.82 -3.56 23.94
N VAL A 95 40.70 -2.94 24.28
CA VAL A 95 40.21 -1.70 23.64
C VAL A 95 41.22 -0.56 23.86
N ARG A 96 41.73 -0.35 25.08
CA ARG A 96 42.68 0.72 25.37
C ARG A 96 43.96 0.60 24.57
N ARG A 97 44.56 -0.59 24.52
CA ARG A 97 45.80 -0.85 23.80
C ARG A 97 45.61 -0.68 22.29
N THR A 98 44.61 -1.36 21.75
CA THR A 98 44.33 -1.37 20.31
C THR A 98 43.98 0.02 19.79
N VAL A 99 43.03 0.70 20.43
CA VAL A 99 42.60 2.03 19.98
C VAL A 99 43.70 3.07 20.20
N SER A 100 44.46 3.02 21.30
CA SER A 100 45.58 3.95 21.49
C SER A 100 46.67 3.79 20.44
N HIS A 101 46.94 2.55 20.01
CA HIS A 101 47.94 2.25 18.98
C HIS A 101 47.51 2.76 17.60
N PHE A 102 46.23 2.58 17.24
CA PHE A 102 45.74 2.85 15.88
C PHE A 102 44.95 4.16 15.72
N LYS A 103 44.71 4.95 16.78
CA LYS A 103 43.86 6.14 16.72
C LYS A 103 44.19 7.12 15.59
N ASP A 104 45.47 7.26 15.21
CA ASP A 104 45.87 8.23 14.18
C ASP A 104 45.57 7.72 12.75
N ARG A 105 45.24 6.43 12.59
CA ARG A 105 45.02 5.74 11.31
C ARG A 105 43.61 5.18 11.15
N VAL A 106 43.02 4.67 12.24
CA VAL A 106 41.68 4.06 12.27
C VAL A 106 40.74 4.93 13.11
N LYS A 107 39.64 5.36 12.50
CA LYS A 107 38.65 6.24 13.13
C LYS A 107 37.28 5.61 13.36
N HIS A 108 36.98 4.44 12.81
CA HIS A 108 35.64 3.84 12.87
C HIS A 108 35.71 2.47 13.52
N TRP A 109 35.04 2.32 14.66
CA TRP A 109 35.10 1.15 15.52
C TRP A 109 33.70 0.58 15.72
N GLU A 110 33.43 -0.59 15.14
CA GLU A 110 32.20 -1.37 15.37
C GLU A 110 32.34 -2.21 16.63
N ILE A 111 31.40 -2.06 17.56
CA ILE A 111 31.48 -2.70 18.87
C ILE A 111 30.68 -3.98 18.87
N TRP A 112 31.38 -5.11 18.73
CA TRP A 112 30.83 -6.45 18.60
C TRP A 112 30.16 -6.74 17.24
N ASN A 113 29.94 -8.02 16.97
CA ASN A 113 29.21 -8.53 15.81
C ASN A 113 28.04 -9.41 16.28
N GLU A 114 26.82 -9.12 15.82
CA GLU A 114 25.63 -9.96 16.01
C GLU A 114 25.37 -10.41 17.45
N GLN A 115 25.52 -9.48 18.40
CA GLN A 115 25.30 -9.67 19.84
C GLN A 115 23.90 -10.20 20.20
N ASN A 116 22.94 -10.14 19.27
CA ASN A 116 21.61 -10.69 19.43
C ASN A 116 21.53 -12.21 19.16
N LEU A 117 22.62 -12.86 18.75
CA LEU A 117 22.72 -14.31 18.56
C LEU A 117 23.57 -14.97 19.65
N LYS A 118 23.07 -16.10 20.19
CA LYS A 118 23.77 -16.89 21.22
C LYS A 118 25.13 -17.45 20.78
N HIS A 119 25.34 -17.60 19.47
CA HIS A 119 26.62 -18.06 18.96
C HIS A 119 27.73 -17.00 19.14
N PHE A 120 27.39 -15.72 18.97
CA PHE A 120 28.32 -14.60 19.06
C PHE A 120 28.34 -13.94 20.44
N TRP A 121 27.22 -13.94 21.15
CA TRP A 121 27.15 -13.51 22.55
C TRP A 121 27.07 -14.76 23.42
N VAL A 122 28.16 -15.05 24.13
CA VAL A 122 28.35 -16.32 24.86
C VAL A 122 27.36 -16.47 26.02
N ALA A 123 27.04 -15.37 26.68
CA ALA A 123 25.93 -15.30 27.62
C ALA A 123 24.59 -15.35 26.86
N ASP A 124 23.45 -15.60 27.51
CA ASP A 124 22.18 -15.50 26.81
C ASP A 124 21.97 -14.04 26.31
N PRO A 125 21.59 -13.81 25.04
CA PRO A 125 21.48 -12.45 24.49
C PRO A 125 20.56 -11.56 25.30
N ASP A 126 21.12 -10.52 25.92
CA ASP A 126 20.38 -9.54 26.73
C ASP A 126 20.64 -8.10 26.22
N PRO A 127 19.60 -7.41 25.72
CA PRO A 127 19.69 -6.01 25.30
C PRO A 127 20.27 -5.07 26.36
N LYS A 128 19.96 -5.28 27.64
CA LYS A 128 20.42 -4.40 28.72
C LYS A 128 21.90 -4.62 29.02
N ALA A 129 22.35 -5.86 29.04
CA ALA A 129 23.75 -6.20 29.21
C ALA A 129 24.59 -5.62 28.06
N TYR A 130 24.13 -5.74 26.82
CA TYR A 130 24.83 -5.13 25.68
C TYR A 130 24.86 -3.60 25.76
N ALA A 131 23.77 -2.94 26.19
CA ALA A 131 23.76 -1.48 26.36
C ALA A 131 24.80 -1.01 27.39
N GLN A 132 24.99 -1.76 28.48
CA GLN A 132 26.01 -1.46 29.50
C GLN A 132 27.43 -1.70 28.97
N PHE A 133 27.63 -2.81 28.25
CA PHE A 133 28.89 -3.14 27.60
C PHE A 133 29.30 -2.10 26.54
N LEU A 134 28.35 -1.67 25.71
CA LEU A 134 28.55 -0.61 24.73
C LEU A 134 28.91 0.72 25.40
N LYS A 135 28.22 1.07 26.49
CA LYS A 135 28.51 2.29 27.27
C LYS A 135 29.97 2.35 27.73
N ILE A 136 30.45 1.32 28.44
CA ILE A 136 31.80 1.33 29.00
C ILE A 136 32.88 1.32 27.90
N THR A 137 32.60 0.65 26.79
CA THR A 137 33.48 0.61 25.62
C THR A 137 33.54 1.98 24.93
N TYR A 138 32.38 2.60 24.67
CA TYR A 138 32.27 3.94 24.08
C TYR A 138 33.02 4.98 24.90
N GLU A 139 32.79 5.03 26.22
CA GLU A 139 33.45 6.00 27.11
C GLU A 139 34.97 5.79 27.13
N THR A 140 35.44 4.55 27.00
CA THR A 140 36.88 4.22 26.93
C THR A 140 37.48 4.70 25.61
N ILE A 141 36.82 4.42 24.48
CA ILE A 141 37.27 4.86 23.15
C ILE A 141 37.32 6.39 23.08
N LYS A 142 36.25 7.08 23.50
CA LYS A 142 36.17 8.54 23.45
C LYS A 142 37.18 9.25 24.36
N LYS A 143 37.63 8.62 25.44
CA LYS A 143 38.72 9.14 26.29
C LYS A 143 40.08 9.10 25.58
N ILE A 144 40.30 8.09 24.74
CA ILE A 144 41.56 7.89 24.00
C ILE A 144 41.57 8.77 22.75
N ASP A 145 40.47 8.75 22.00
CA ASP A 145 40.27 9.50 20.76
C ASP A 145 38.85 10.07 20.70
N PRO A 146 38.66 11.34 21.06
CA PRO A 146 37.36 12.02 20.97
C PRO A 146 36.81 12.09 19.53
N ALA A 147 37.67 12.00 18.51
CA ALA A 147 37.29 12.04 17.09
C ALA A 147 36.92 10.67 16.52
N ALA A 148 37.10 9.58 17.28
CA ALA A 148 36.70 8.25 16.86
C ALA A 148 35.17 8.16 16.73
N VAL A 149 34.70 7.48 15.70
CA VAL A 149 33.31 7.14 15.43
C VAL A 149 33.04 5.73 15.95
N VAL A 150 32.13 5.60 16.91
CA VAL A 150 31.72 4.32 17.50
C VAL A 150 30.44 3.84 16.82
N VAL A 151 30.55 2.74 16.09
CA VAL A 151 29.45 2.10 15.38
C VAL A 151 28.83 1.04 16.29
N TYR A 152 27.50 1.04 16.40
CA TYR A 152 26.75 0.00 17.10
C TYR A 152 27.07 -1.38 16.50
N GLY A 153 27.09 -2.45 17.31
CA GLY A 153 27.39 -3.79 16.81
C GLY A 153 26.32 -4.29 15.83
N GLY A 154 26.75 -4.83 14.69
CA GLY A 154 25.84 -5.24 13.63
C GLY A 154 24.76 -6.20 14.11
N LEU A 155 23.49 -5.82 14.01
CA LEU A 155 22.36 -6.66 14.43
C LEU A 155 22.04 -7.71 13.38
N ALA A 156 22.05 -8.99 13.75
CA ALA A 156 21.57 -10.05 12.86
C ALA A 156 20.07 -9.86 12.55
N GLY A 157 19.73 -9.63 11.28
CA GLY A 157 18.37 -9.42 10.82
C GLY A 157 17.79 -8.04 11.13
N VAL A 158 16.49 -7.99 11.45
CA VAL A 158 15.75 -6.75 11.77
C VAL A 158 15.07 -6.80 13.17
N PRO A 159 15.82 -7.03 14.26
CA PRO A 159 15.27 -7.29 15.59
C PRO A 159 14.86 -5.99 16.32
N PHE A 160 13.79 -5.33 15.86
CA PHE A 160 13.34 -4.03 16.40
C PHE A 160 13.20 -4.02 17.92
N ASP A 161 12.63 -5.08 18.50
CA ASP A 161 12.41 -5.19 19.95
C ASP A 161 13.73 -5.27 20.74
N TYR A 162 14.74 -5.95 20.19
CA TYR A 162 16.07 -6.01 20.81
C TYR A 162 16.69 -4.62 20.81
N TYR A 163 16.70 -3.96 19.65
CA TYR A 163 17.28 -2.62 19.50
C TYR A 163 16.58 -1.58 20.37
N GLU A 164 15.24 -1.53 20.34
CA GLU A 164 14.47 -0.60 21.18
C GLU A 164 14.74 -0.82 22.67
N LYS A 165 14.89 -2.06 23.13
CA LYS A 165 15.27 -2.36 24.53
C LYS A 165 16.69 -1.91 24.85
N THR A 166 17.66 -2.01 23.93
CA THR A 166 19.00 -1.45 24.14
C THR A 166 18.95 0.08 24.28
N LEU A 167 18.15 0.74 23.44
CA LEU A 167 17.96 2.19 23.47
C LEU A 167 17.27 2.66 24.76
N GLN A 168 16.23 1.95 25.21
CA GLN A 168 15.56 2.18 26.50
C GLN A 168 16.50 2.01 27.69
N ALA A 169 17.51 1.14 27.59
CA ALA A 169 18.57 0.99 28.58
C ALA A 169 19.62 2.11 28.53
N GLY A 170 19.46 3.08 27.62
CA GLY A 170 20.29 4.28 27.52
C GLY A 170 21.42 4.20 26.49
N ALA A 171 21.46 3.17 25.64
CA ALA A 171 22.49 2.98 24.61
C ALA A 171 22.59 4.14 23.62
N GLY A 172 21.50 4.89 23.38
CA GLY A 172 21.45 5.98 22.41
C GLY A 172 22.50 7.09 22.63
N ARG A 173 23.06 7.22 23.84
CA ARG A 173 24.15 8.17 24.17
C ARG A 173 25.56 7.63 23.90
N TYR A 174 25.67 6.35 23.55
CA TYR A 174 26.93 5.60 23.53
C TYR A 174 27.16 4.91 22.18
N LEU A 175 26.63 5.48 21.11
CA LEU A 175 26.90 5.13 19.71
C LEU A 175 26.88 6.42 18.89
N ASP A 176 27.69 6.49 17.83
CA ASP A 176 27.67 7.59 16.87
C ASP A 176 26.93 7.18 15.58
N VAL A 177 26.90 5.88 15.28
CA VAL A 177 26.28 5.30 14.08
C VAL A 177 25.47 4.06 14.47
N MET A 178 24.24 3.96 13.94
CA MET A 178 23.41 2.76 14.05
C MET A 178 23.75 1.77 12.94
N ASN A 179 23.68 0.47 13.23
CA ASN A 179 24.11 -0.60 12.34
C ASN A 179 23.21 -1.84 12.37
N ILE A 180 22.96 -2.45 11.21
CA ILE A 180 22.11 -3.63 11.02
C ILE A 180 22.63 -4.56 9.92
N HIS A 181 22.29 -5.85 10.00
CA HIS A 181 22.56 -6.89 8.99
C HIS A 181 21.25 -7.46 8.41
N PRO A 182 20.57 -6.75 7.50
CA PRO A 182 19.19 -7.04 7.11
C PRO A 182 19.08 -8.14 6.04
N TYR A 183 19.79 -9.26 6.23
CA TYR A 183 19.77 -10.44 5.35
C TYR A 183 18.35 -10.90 5.04
N ARG A 184 18.10 -11.21 3.77
CA ARG A 184 16.78 -11.58 3.23
C ARG A 184 16.89 -12.33 1.91
N GLY A 185 15.76 -12.87 1.48
CA GLY A 185 15.67 -13.71 0.30
C GLY A 185 15.97 -13.06 -1.04
N GLY A 186 15.73 -11.76 -1.13
CA GLY A 186 15.87 -10.98 -2.35
C GLY A 186 15.07 -9.69 -2.22
N LEU A 187 14.95 -8.97 -3.34
CA LEU A 187 14.15 -7.76 -3.50
C LEU A 187 13.29 -7.90 -4.78
N SER A 188 12.71 -9.08 -4.95
CA SER A 188 12.09 -9.60 -6.18
C SER A 188 10.62 -9.27 -6.32
N THR A 189 10.09 -8.42 -5.45
CA THR A 189 8.72 -7.88 -5.55
C THR A 189 8.68 -6.45 -5.05
N ALA A 190 7.68 -5.69 -5.51
CA ALA A 190 7.45 -4.34 -5.01
C ALA A 190 7.16 -4.33 -3.50
N GLN A 191 6.57 -5.41 -2.96
CA GLN A 191 6.28 -5.53 -1.53
C GLN A 191 7.54 -5.77 -0.70
N GLU A 192 8.47 -6.61 -1.16
CA GLU A 192 9.76 -6.82 -0.50
C GLU A 192 10.61 -5.56 -0.48
N ILE A 193 10.63 -4.81 -1.58
CA ILE A 193 11.29 -3.50 -1.67
C ILE A 193 10.66 -2.52 -0.66
N ARG A 194 9.33 -2.42 -0.62
CA ARG A 194 8.63 -1.57 0.37
C ARG A 194 8.93 -1.98 1.80
N ARG A 195 8.98 -3.29 2.09
CA ARG A 195 9.34 -3.81 3.41
C ARG A 195 10.77 -3.44 3.78
N PHE A 196 11.73 -3.63 2.87
CA PHE A 196 13.13 -3.22 3.09
C PHE A 196 13.22 -1.75 3.48
N LEU A 197 12.60 -0.86 2.70
CA LEU A 197 12.59 0.58 2.98
C LEU A 197 11.85 0.92 4.29
N SER A 198 10.77 0.19 4.61
CA SER A 198 10.05 0.34 5.87
C SER A 198 10.89 -0.11 7.07
N ASP A 199 11.69 -1.17 6.93
CA ASP A 199 12.58 -1.64 7.99
C ASP A 199 13.65 -0.59 8.27
N LEU A 200 14.29 -0.05 7.22
CA LEU A 200 15.28 1.03 7.32
C LEU A 200 14.68 2.27 8.01
N ARG A 201 13.46 2.66 7.60
CA ARG A 201 12.73 3.78 8.23
C ARG A 201 12.46 3.52 9.70
N ARG A 202 12.04 2.32 10.09
CA ARG A 202 11.77 2.01 11.49
C ARG A 202 13.03 2.04 12.35
N PHE A 203 14.17 1.56 11.85
CA PHE A 203 15.45 1.70 12.56
C PHE A 203 15.89 3.16 12.69
N HIS A 204 15.77 3.94 11.61
CA HIS A 204 16.01 5.37 11.64
C HIS A 204 15.13 6.08 12.68
N ASP A 205 13.81 5.85 12.65
CA ASP A 205 12.85 6.50 13.55
C ASP A 205 13.08 6.12 15.02
N LEU A 206 13.42 4.85 15.31
CA LEU A 206 13.83 4.43 16.65
C LEU A 206 15.10 5.15 17.09
N THR A 207 16.08 5.28 16.20
CA THR A 207 17.35 5.96 16.50
C THR A 207 17.10 7.44 16.81
N VAL A 208 16.34 8.16 15.98
CA VAL A 208 15.95 9.56 16.22
C VAL A 208 15.20 9.71 17.55
N LYS A 209 14.20 8.84 17.80
CA LYS A 209 13.36 8.88 19.01
C LYS A 209 14.17 8.79 20.30
N TYR A 210 15.14 7.89 20.37
CA TYR A 210 15.85 7.61 21.62
C TYR A 210 17.24 8.26 21.73
N CYS A 211 17.86 8.63 20.60
CA CYS A 211 19.12 9.38 20.61
C CYS A 211 18.88 10.89 20.71
N GLY A 212 17.71 11.38 20.28
CA GLY A 212 17.39 12.81 20.23
C GLY A 212 18.06 13.54 19.06
N GLU A 213 18.73 12.81 18.17
CA GLU A 213 19.44 13.31 16.99
C GLU A 213 19.37 12.29 15.85
N ASP A 214 19.52 12.79 14.61
CA ASP A 214 19.54 11.98 13.40
C ASP A 214 20.94 11.38 13.20
N LYS A 215 21.15 10.19 13.75
CA LYS A 215 22.42 9.46 13.62
C LYS A 215 22.45 8.65 12.32
N PRO A 216 23.61 8.56 11.64
CA PRO A 216 23.74 7.76 10.44
C PRO A 216 23.35 6.29 10.67
N LEU A 217 22.70 5.70 9.67
CA LEU A 217 22.40 4.28 9.59
C LEU A 217 23.35 3.63 8.57
N TRP A 218 24.07 2.59 9.01
CA TRP A 218 24.92 1.77 8.15
C TRP A 218 24.34 0.37 8.02
N ILE A 219 24.61 -0.26 6.87
CA ILE A 219 24.41 -1.69 6.66
C ILE A 219 25.80 -2.30 6.52
N THR A 220 26.36 -2.81 7.61
CA THR A 220 27.73 -3.35 7.62
C THR A 220 27.81 -4.79 7.11
N GLU A 221 26.67 -5.42 6.89
CA GLU A 221 26.62 -6.77 6.33
C GLU A 221 25.28 -7.04 5.64
N MET A 222 25.34 -7.37 4.34
CA MET A 222 24.22 -7.91 3.58
C MET A 222 24.74 -8.52 2.29
N GLY A 223 24.29 -9.70 1.92
CA GLY A 223 24.75 -10.36 0.71
C GLY A 223 23.94 -11.60 0.37
N TRP A 224 24.30 -12.22 -0.76
CA TRP A 224 23.71 -13.48 -1.19
C TRP A 224 24.81 -14.47 -1.58
N SER A 225 24.66 -15.69 -1.07
CA SER A 225 25.59 -16.79 -1.31
C SER A 225 25.23 -17.54 -2.59
N THR A 226 26.22 -18.02 -3.33
CA THR A 226 26.04 -18.64 -4.66
C THR A 226 26.53 -20.08 -4.76
N PRO A 227 26.20 -20.98 -3.81
CA PRO A 227 26.76 -22.33 -3.82
C PRO A 227 26.29 -23.08 -5.08
N PRO A 228 27.19 -23.80 -5.77
CA PRO A 228 26.89 -24.46 -7.04
C PRO A 228 25.86 -25.61 -6.93
N ALA A 229 25.49 -26.03 -5.71
CA ALA A 229 24.72 -27.23 -5.44
C ALA A 229 23.26 -27.00 -4.97
N LEU A 230 22.71 -25.78 -5.08
CA LEU A 230 21.38 -25.50 -4.54
C LEU A 230 20.30 -26.41 -5.16
N GLY A 231 19.66 -27.26 -4.35
CA GLY A 231 18.65 -28.24 -4.78
C GLY A 231 19.20 -29.48 -5.48
N ARG A 232 20.53 -29.67 -5.55
CA ARG A 232 21.16 -30.81 -6.25
C ARG A 232 20.81 -32.16 -5.62
N HIS A 233 20.81 -32.26 -4.28
CA HIS A 233 20.45 -33.49 -3.58
C HIS A 233 18.96 -33.83 -3.81
N SER A 234 18.09 -32.83 -3.74
CA SER A 234 16.68 -32.96 -4.08
C SER A 234 16.49 -33.44 -5.52
N GLY A 235 17.23 -32.88 -6.49
CA GLY A 235 17.19 -33.29 -7.89
C GLY A 235 17.49 -34.76 -8.13
N VAL A 236 18.63 -35.23 -7.61
CA VAL A 236 19.06 -36.63 -7.80
C VAL A 236 18.05 -37.61 -7.19
N LEU A 237 17.50 -37.28 -6.01
CA LEU A 237 16.50 -38.10 -5.34
C LEU A 237 15.13 -38.07 -6.05
N ILE A 238 14.75 -36.92 -6.61
CA ILE A 238 13.57 -36.82 -7.48
C ILE A 238 13.76 -37.70 -8.71
N ASP A 239 14.86 -37.59 -9.45
CA ASP A 239 15.11 -38.41 -10.64
C ASP A 239 15.09 -39.91 -10.32
N ALA A 240 15.70 -40.31 -9.19
CA ALA A 240 15.70 -41.69 -8.76
C ALA A 240 14.29 -42.20 -8.45
N ALA A 241 13.47 -41.37 -7.80
CA ALA A 241 12.07 -41.68 -7.53
C ALA A 241 11.23 -41.73 -8.82
N LEU A 242 11.42 -40.78 -9.74
CA LEU A 242 10.72 -40.74 -11.03
C LEU A 242 11.04 -41.96 -11.88
N ALA A 243 12.29 -42.43 -11.90
CA ALA A 243 12.65 -43.66 -12.62
C ALA A 243 11.93 -44.90 -12.07
N ARG A 244 11.65 -44.94 -10.77
CA ARG A 244 10.85 -46.03 -10.15
C ARG A 244 9.35 -45.89 -10.40
N LEU A 245 8.82 -44.67 -10.30
CA LEU A 245 7.38 -44.40 -10.41
C LEU A 245 6.91 -44.38 -11.87
N PHE A 246 7.75 -43.92 -12.79
CA PHE A 246 7.47 -43.68 -14.19
C PHE A 246 8.58 -44.28 -15.07
N PRO A 247 8.74 -45.61 -15.14
CA PRO A 247 9.85 -46.26 -15.85
C PRO A 247 9.84 -46.01 -17.37
N GLN A 248 8.70 -45.59 -17.93
CA GLN A 248 8.55 -45.20 -19.35
C GLN A 248 8.65 -43.68 -19.57
N GLY A 249 9.05 -42.92 -18.55
CA GLY A 249 9.01 -41.46 -18.53
C GLY A 249 7.70 -40.93 -17.94
N VAL A 250 7.75 -39.67 -17.49
CA VAL A 250 6.61 -38.97 -16.90
C VAL A 250 5.57 -38.68 -17.99
N PRO A 251 4.31 -39.15 -17.87
CA PRO A 251 3.32 -39.10 -18.96
C PRO A 251 2.70 -37.71 -19.22
N GLY A 252 3.31 -36.65 -18.70
CA GLY A 252 2.80 -35.28 -18.74
C GLY A 252 3.88 -34.28 -18.33
N LYS A 253 3.45 -33.08 -17.94
CA LYS A 253 4.37 -32.03 -17.47
C LYS A 253 4.65 -32.17 -15.98
N ILE A 254 5.79 -31.68 -15.53
CA ILE A 254 6.10 -31.56 -14.11
C ILE A 254 5.76 -30.13 -13.69
N ALA A 255 4.83 -30.00 -12.74
CA ALA A 255 4.52 -28.73 -12.11
C ALA A 255 5.61 -28.40 -11.09
N VAL A 256 6.12 -27.18 -11.15
CA VAL A 256 7.10 -26.63 -10.20
C VAL A 256 6.46 -25.43 -9.53
N ILE A 257 6.38 -25.42 -8.20
CA ILE A 257 5.95 -24.22 -7.49
C ILE A 257 6.98 -23.11 -7.70
N TYR A 258 6.55 -22.08 -8.42
CA TYR A 258 7.27 -20.84 -8.59
C TYR A 258 6.26 -19.70 -8.46
N ASP A 259 5.94 -19.38 -7.22
CA ASP A 259 5.01 -18.31 -6.88
C ASP A 259 5.81 -17.09 -6.42
N PRO A 260 5.79 -15.97 -7.17
CA PRO A 260 6.51 -14.75 -6.80
C PRO A 260 5.94 -14.10 -5.52
N LEU A 261 4.74 -14.50 -5.08
CA LEU A 261 4.19 -14.07 -3.81
C LEU A 261 4.68 -14.95 -2.66
N TYR A 262 5.04 -16.22 -2.89
CA TYR A 262 5.70 -17.07 -1.89
C TYR A 262 7.15 -16.61 -1.69
N PRO A 263 7.76 -16.72 -0.49
CA PRO A 263 9.09 -16.17 -0.24
C PRO A 263 10.10 -16.62 -1.32
N PRO A 264 10.60 -15.70 -2.17
CA PRO A 264 11.37 -16.02 -3.37
C PRO A 264 12.63 -16.84 -3.10
N SER A 265 13.22 -16.70 -1.91
CA SER A 265 14.35 -17.51 -1.43
C SER A 265 14.05 -19.00 -1.29
N SER A 266 12.79 -19.39 -1.37
CA SER A 266 12.35 -20.79 -1.21
C SER A 266 12.07 -21.44 -2.56
N CYS A 267 11.78 -20.68 -3.61
CA CYS A 267 11.33 -21.21 -4.91
C CYS A 267 12.49 -21.25 -5.93
N LEU A 268 12.70 -22.40 -6.55
CA LEU A 268 13.59 -22.49 -7.72
C LEU A 268 12.79 -22.38 -9.02
N SER A 269 13.27 -21.54 -9.94
CA SER A 269 12.64 -21.40 -11.26
C SER A 269 12.76 -22.69 -12.08
N THR A 270 11.93 -22.83 -13.10
CA THR A 270 11.98 -23.97 -14.02
C THR A 270 13.32 -24.07 -14.75
N GLU A 271 14.00 -22.95 -15.02
CA GLU A 271 15.34 -22.97 -15.61
C GLU A 271 16.37 -23.62 -14.68
N VAL A 272 16.26 -23.37 -13.37
CA VAL A 272 17.15 -23.98 -12.36
C VAL A 272 16.86 -25.47 -12.25
N TRP A 273 15.58 -25.85 -12.15
CA TRP A 273 15.22 -27.27 -12.10
C TRP A 273 15.62 -28.05 -13.36
N ARG A 274 15.60 -27.43 -14.55
CA ARG A 274 16.12 -28.07 -15.78
C ARG A 274 17.62 -28.36 -15.73
N LYS A 275 18.40 -27.58 -14.98
CA LYS A 275 19.85 -27.83 -14.79
C LYS A 275 20.12 -28.92 -13.76
N ILE A 276 19.14 -29.21 -12.90
CA ILE A 276 19.24 -30.12 -11.76
C ILE A 276 18.65 -31.51 -12.09
N LEU A 277 17.49 -31.56 -12.74
CA LEU A 277 16.78 -32.80 -13.08
C LEU A 277 17.29 -33.38 -14.39
N ARG A 278 17.34 -34.71 -14.46
CA ARG A 278 17.74 -35.49 -15.65
C ARG A 278 16.54 -35.91 -16.51
N THR A 279 15.33 -35.80 -15.99
CA THR A 279 14.10 -36.10 -16.74
C THR A 279 13.96 -35.23 -17.98
N SER A 280 13.45 -35.81 -19.07
CA SER A 280 13.10 -35.09 -20.29
C SER A 280 11.71 -34.46 -20.26
N ALA A 281 10.97 -34.62 -19.17
CA ALA A 281 9.63 -34.07 -19.02
C ALA A 281 9.66 -32.54 -19.03
N GLU A 282 8.66 -31.92 -19.66
CA GLU A 282 8.54 -30.46 -19.67
C GLU A 282 8.23 -29.96 -18.25
N LEU A 283 8.95 -28.92 -17.80
CA LEU A 283 8.71 -28.25 -16.53
C LEU A 283 7.85 -27.01 -16.73
N GLU A 284 6.79 -26.86 -15.92
CA GLU A 284 5.89 -25.70 -15.93
C GLU A 284 5.85 -25.06 -14.55
N ALA A 285 5.99 -23.73 -14.52
CA ALA A 285 5.86 -22.96 -13.29
C ALA A 285 4.38 -22.83 -12.91
N VAL A 286 4.05 -23.14 -11.67
CA VAL A 286 2.69 -23.10 -11.11
C VAL A 286 2.71 -22.24 -9.85
N ARG A 287 1.72 -21.37 -9.65
CA ARG A 287 1.57 -20.57 -8.42
C ARG A 287 0.76 -21.35 -7.39
N ILE A 288 0.86 -20.97 -6.13
CA ILE A 288 0.10 -21.60 -5.04
C ILE A 288 -1.41 -21.45 -5.30
N ALA A 289 -1.84 -20.30 -5.83
CA ALA A 289 -3.22 -20.05 -6.20
C ALA A 289 -3.75 -21.01 -7.30
N ASP A 290 -2.87 -21.53 -8.15
CA ASP A 290 -3.22 -22.42 -9.27
C ASP A 290 -3.41 -23.88 -8.82
N LEU A 291 -3.01 -24.23 -7.58
CA LEU A 291 -3.11 -25.60 -7.07
C LEU A 291 -4.55 -26.12 -7.00
N LYS A 292 -5.53 -25.23 -6.86
CA LYS A 292 -6.97 -25.58 -6.83
C LYS A 292 -7.44 -26.26 -8.12
N THR A 293 -6.79 -25.98 -9.24
CA THR A 293 -7.16 -26.49 -10.57
C THR A 293 -6.11 -27.44 -11.15
N LEU A 294 -5.06 -27.77 -10.38
CA LEU A 294 -3.97 -28.63 -10.84
C LEU A 294 -4.45 -30.07 -11.00
N ASP A 295 -4.46 -30.55 -12.24
CA ASP A 295 -4.93 -31.88 -12.62
C ASP A 295 -3.78 -32.91 -12.61
N PRO A 296 -3.80 -33.92 -11.72
CA PRO A 296 -2.79 -34.98 -11.68
C PRO A 296 -2.60 -35.75 -13.00
N ALA A 297 -3.60 -35.79 -13.87
CA ALA A 297 -3.47 -36.45 -15.17
C ALA A 297 -2.60 -35.66 -16.15
N LYS A 298 -2.62 -34.33 -16.07
CA LYS A 298 -1.80 -33.42 -16.90
C LYS A 298 -0.45 -33.15 -16.27
N PHE A 299 -0.45 -32.99 -14.96
CA PHE A 299 0.72 -32.73 -14.12
C PHE A 299 0.88 -33.89 -13.13
N PRO A 300 1.41 -35.05 -13.55
CA PRO A 300 1.59 -36.22 -12.67
C PRO A 300 2.59 -36.01 -11.52
N VAL A 301 3.40 -34.95 -11.58
CA VAL A 301 4.39 -34.60 -10.55
C VAL A 301 4.26 -33.11 -10.20
N LEU A 302 4.23 -32.81 -8.90
CA LEU A 302 4.30 -31.47 -8.34
C LEU A 302 5.54 -31.36 -7.44
N ILE A 303 6.45 -30.43 -7.77
CA ILE A 303 7.66 -30.15 -7.00
C ILE A 303 7.42 -28.92 -6.11
N LEU A 304 7.56 -29.11 -4.80
CA LEU A 304 7.52 -28.03 -3.83
C LEU A 304 8.86 -27.29 -3.74
N PRO A 305 8.87 -26.06 -3.19
CA PRO A 305 10.07 -25.36 -2.75
C PRO A 305 11.02 -26.29 -1.98
N PRO A 306 12.32 -26.39 -2.32
CA PRO A 306 13.20 -27.38 -1.71
C PRO A 306 13.68 -26.93 -0.31
N THR A 307 12.75 -26.80 0.62
CA THR A 307 12.96 -26.30 1.99
C THR A 307 12.13 -27.13 2.99
N GLU A 308 12.37 -26.94 4.28
CA GLU A 308 11.56 -27.53 5.37
C GLU A 308 10.20 -26.84 5.58
N SER A 309 9.96 -25.75 4.84
CA SER A 309 8.76 -24.92 4.91
C SER A 309 7.68 -25.39 3.95
N PHE A 310 6.42 -25.37 4.39
CA PHE A 310 5.27 -25.84 3.63
C PHE A 310 4.17 -24.76 3.53
N PRO A 311 3.58 -24.52 2.34
CA PRO A 311 2.49 -23.55 2.14
C PRO A 311 1.19 -24.06 2.77
N THR A 312 0.97 -23.76 4.04
CA THR A 312 -0.14 -24.30 4.85
C THR A 312 -1.51 -23.89 4.29
N ASP A 313 -1.60 -22.70 3.69
CA ASP A 313 -2.83 -22.18 3.11
C ASP A 313 -3.32 -23.00 1.90
N ALA A 314 -2.45 -23.81 1.28
CA ALA A 314 -2.78 -24.72 0.18
C ALA A 314 -2.71 -26.21 0.59
N GLN A 315 -2.73 -26.51 1.89
CA GLN A 315 -2.57 -27.88 2.39
C GLN A 315 -3.68 -28.82 1.88
N ASP A 316 -4.91 -28.33 1.76
CA ASP A 316 -6.06 -29.15 1.39
C ASP A 316 -6.03 -29.49 -0.10
N GLU A 317 -5.61 -28.55 -0.94
CA GLU A 317 -5.38 -28.71 -2.37
C GLU A 317 -4.24 -29.69 -2.64
N ILE A 318 -3.09 -29.54 -1.98
CA ILE A 318 -1.94 -30.45 -2.14
C ILE A 318 -2.31 -31.86 -1.65
N ARG A 319 -3.05 -31.96 -0.53
CA ARG A 319 -3.56 -33.24 -0.02
C ARG A 319 -4.52 -33.90 -1.02
N ALA A 320 -5.44 -33.13 -1.61
CA ALA A 320 -6.35 -33.61 -2.63
C ALA A 320 -5.58 -34.09 -3.88
N TYR A 321 -4.60 -33.32 -4.34
CA TYR A 321 -3.73 -33.68 -5.46
C TYR A 321 -3.04 -35.05 -5.26
N VAL A 322 -2.46 -35.29 -4.07
CA VAL A 322 -1.86 -36.60 -3.73
C VAL A 322 -2.91 -37.69 -3.61
N ARG A 323 -4.05 -37.43 -2.94
CA ARG A 323 -5.15 -38.40 -2.83
C ARG A 323 -5.62 -38.86 -4.21
N ASP A 324 -5.73 -37.93 -5.15
CA ASP A 324 -6.36 -38.13 -6.46
C ASP A 324 -5.38 -38.67 -7.52
N GLY A 325 -4.14 -39.01 -7.14
CA GLY A 325 -3.18 -39.74 -7.98
C GLY A 325 -1.88 -39.02 -8.28
N GLY A 326 -1.74 -37.76 -7.86
CA GLY A 326 -0.54 -36.96 -8.08
C GLY A 326 0.67 -37.42 -7.27
N THR A 327 1.87 -37.12 -7.77
CA THR A 327 3.13 -37.35 -7.06
C THR A 327 3.66 -36.04 -6.52
N LEU A 328 3.76 -35.89 -5.20
CA LEU A 328 4.33 -34.71 -4.56
C LEU A 328 5.82 -34.93 -4.27
N ALA A 329 6.68 -34.02 -4.68
CA ALA A 329 8.07 -33.97 -4.27
C ALA A 329 8.27 -32.86 -3.23
N ALA A 330 8.48 -33.24 -1.97
CA ALA A 330 8.74 -32.33 -0.85
C ALA A 330 10.11 -32.68 -0.22
N LEU A 331 11.19 -32.07 -0.74
CA LEU A 331 12.57 -32.41 -0.41
C LEU A 331 13.36 -31.15 -0.05
N GLY A 332 14.05 -31.12 1.10
CA GLY A 332 14.88 -29.95 1.48
C GLY A 332 15.14 -29.85 2.98
N GLY A 333 15.45 -30.98 3.62
CA GLY A 333 15.44 -31.14 5.08
C GLY A 333 14.22 -31.91 5.56
N ILE A 334 13.84 -31.81 6.83
CA ILE A 334 12.64 -32.50 7.35
C ILE A 334 11.38 -31.90 6.71
N PRO A 335 10.64 -32.66 5.89
CA PRO A 335 9.49 -32.13 5.17
C PRO A 335 8.32 -31.93 6.13
N PHE A 336 7.51 -30.91 5.85
CA PHE A 336 6.34 -30.54 6.66
C PHE A 336 6.68 -30.10 8.10
N TYR A 337 7.89 -29.59 8.33
CA TYR A 337 8.33 -29.17 9.66
C TYR A 337 7.91 -27.74 10.00
N TYR A 338 8.07 -26.80 9.05
CA TYR A 338 7.66 -25.40 9.24
C TYR A 338 6.40 -25.06 8.45
N ARG A 339 5.48 -24.35 9.09
CA ARG A 339 4.29 -23.78 8.46
C ARG A 339 4.65 -22.44 7.84
N MET A 340 4.26 -22.25 6.58
CA MET A 340 4.22 -20.95 5.94
C MET A 340 2.76 -20.52 5.80
N THR A 341 2.42 -19.36 6.35
CA THR A 341 1.06 -18.77 6.30
C THR A 341 1.14 -17.31 5.91
N VAL A 342 0.17 -16.84 5.13
CA VAL A 342 0.05 -15.42 4.78
C VAL A 342 -0.71 -14.68 5.88
N GLY A 343 -0.07 -13.68 6.48
CA GLY A 343 -0.72 -12.78 7.42
C GLY A 343 -1.76 -11.86 6.74
N PRO A 344 -2.62 -11.18 7.51
CA PRO A 344 -3.61 -10.23 6.96
C PRO A 344 -2.99 -9.07 6.14
N ASP A 345 -1.69 -8.86 6.28
CA ASP A 345 -0.84 -7.90 5.57
C ASP A 345 -0.23 -8.45 4.28
N GLY A 346 -0.60 -9.68 3.88
CA GLY A 346 -0.03 -10.35 2.71
C GLY A 346 1.39 -10.87 2.91
N VAL A 347 1.92 -10.84 4.14
CA VAL A 347 3.29 -11.27 4.45
C VAL A 347 3.30 -12.73 4.85
N TRP A 348 4.15 -13.51 4.18
CA TRP A 348 4.41 -14.87 4.57
C TRP A 348 5.20 -14.92 5.88
N THR A 349 4.64 -15.62 6.85
CA THR A 349 5.23 -15.87 8.16
C THR A 349 5.58 -17.34 8.27
N ARG A 350 6.80 -17.61 8.74
CA ARG A 350 7.25 -18.95 9.11
C ARG A 350 6.86 -19.17 10.56
N GLY A 351 6.02 -20.16 10.81
CA GLY A 351 5.67 -20.61 12.15
C GLY A 351 6.12 -22.05 12.36
N ASP A 352 6.48 -22.37 13.60
CA ASP A 352 6.67 -23.76 13.99
C ASP A 352 5.32 -24.48 13.94
N ASP A 353 5.33 -25.78 13.67
CA ASP A 353 4.15 -26.60 13.87
C ASP A 353 3.89 -26.74 15.38
N ASN A 354 3.05 -25.85 15.95
CA ASN A 354 2.73 -25.63 17.37
C ASN A 354 2.22 -26.87 18.19
N SER A 355 2.52 -28.09 17.79
CA SER A 355 2.32 -29.31 18.57
C SER A 355 3.58 -29.63 19.40
N ALA A 356 3.41 -30.20 20.59
CA ALA A 356 4.52 -30.66 21.43
C ALA A 356 5.46 -31.71 20.77
N THR A 357 5.10 -32.19 19.57
CA THR A 357 5.84 -33.19 18.79
C THR A 357 6.34 -32.71 17.43
N GLY A 358 5.90 -31.53 16.94
CA GLY A 358 6.24 -31.01 15.59
C GLY A 358 5.74 -31.83 14.39
N LEU A 359 4.72 -32.69 14.57
CA LEU A 359 4.33 -33.73 13.59
C LEU A 359 2.95 -33.54 12.96
N SER A 360 2.16 -32.56 13.39
CA SER A 360 0.75 -32.47 13.00
C SER A 360 0.58 -32.23 11.50
N LEU A 361 1.46 -31.45 10.87
CA LEU A 361 1.40 -31.22 9.43
C LEU A 361 1.78 -32.47 8.62
N ALA A 362 2.87 -33.15 8.96
CA ALA A 362 3.27 -34.42 8.31
C ALA A 362 2.17 -35.50 8.43
N GLN A 363 1.50 -35.55 9.58
CA GLN A 363 0.39 -36.46 9.84
C GLN A 363 -0.80 -36.23 8.91
N THR A 364 -1.06 -34.99 8.46
CA THR A 364 -2.14 -34.71 7.49
C THR A 364 -1.93 -35.39 6.15
N PHE A 365 -0.67 -35.74 5.82
CA PHE A 365 -0.25 -36.47 4.63
C PHE A 365 0.03 -37.96 4.88
N ARG A 366 -0.31 -38.49 6.08
CA ARG A 366 0.03 -39.85 6.55
C ARG A 366 1.53 -40.16 6.52
N VAL A 367 2.35 -39.12 6.66
CA VAL A 367 3.81 -39.24 6.78
C VAL A 367 4.19 -39.20 8.24
N HIS A 368 5.10 -40.07 8.65
CA HIS A 368 5.66 -40.07 10.01
C HIS A 368 7.19 -40.05 9.94
N TRP A 369 7.81 -39.17 10.71
CA TRP A 369 9.24 -39.17 10.94
C TRP A 369 9.54 -39.11 12.44
N TYR A 370 10.74 -39.53 12.84
CA TYR A 370 11.22 -39.43 14.22
C TYR A 370 12.72 -39.10 14.25
N ALA A 371 13.15 -38.40 15.30
CA ALA A 371 14.49 -37.88 15.48
C ALA A 371 14.91 -37.98 16.95
N TRP A 372 16.14 -37.62 17.28
CA TRP A 372 16.67 -37.71 18.65
C TRP A 372 15.92 -36.89 19.70
N TRP A 373 15.25 -35.81 19.28
CA TRP A 373 14.41 -34.99 20.16
C TRP A 373 12.96 -35.51 20.29
N THR A 374 12.51 -36.42 19.43
CA THR A 374 11.17 -37.03 19.51
C THR A 374 11.18 -38.48 19.97
N GLN A 375 12.32 -39.16 19.87
CA GLN A 375 12.50 -40.54 20.31
C GLN A 375 13.93 -40.75 20.84
N GLU A 376 14.00 -41.09 22.13
CA GLU A 376 15.25 -41.39 22.84
C GLU A 376 16.03 -42.52 22.15
N GLY A 377 17.36 -42.41 22.14
CA GLY A 377 18.25 -43.37 21.48
C GLY A 377 18.41 -43.21 19.96
N THR A 378 17.74 -42.23 19.34
CA THR A 378 17.94 -41.93 17.91
C THR A 378 19.22 -41.09 17.71
N PRO A 379 20.09 -41.38 16.71
CA PRO A 379 21.27 -40.57 16.41
C PRO A 379 20.92 -39.15 15.95
N ARG A 380 21.77 -38.16 16.27
CA ARG A 380 21.56 -36.75 15.86
C ARG A 380 21.76 -36.49 14.36
N ARG A 381 22.76 -37.15 13.78
CA ARG A 381 23.19 -37.01 12.38
C ARG A 381 23.46 -38.39 11.78
N PRO A 382 22.43 -39.22 11.55
CA PRO A 382 22.60 -40.55 10.97
C PRO A 382 23.28 -40.48 9.60
N GLN A 383 24.32 -41.28 9.42
CA GLN A 383 25.06 -41.40 8.16
C GLN A 383 24.19 -42.08 7.09
N SER A 384 23.99 -41.45 5.93
CA SER A 384 23.24 -42.11 4.85
C SER A 384 24.05 -43.12 4.06
N ALA A 385 23.34 -44.08 3.47
CA ALA A 385 23.80 -45.03 2.46
C ALA A 385 22.71 -45.23 1.39
N ILE A 386 23.09 -45.68 0.20
CA ILE A 386 22.15 -46.00 -0.88
C ILE A 386 21.28 -47.19 -0.46
N ALA A 387 19.95 -47.10 -0.69
CA ALA A 387 19.06 -48.23 -0.39
C ALA A 387 19.34 -49.41 -1.34
N PRO A 388 19.23 -50.67 -0.86
CA PRO A 388 19.50 -51.85 -1.67
C PRO A 388 18.72 -51.88 -2.99
N GLY A 389 19.40 -52.15 -4.11
CA GLY A 389 18.83 -52.22 -5.45
C GLY A 389 18.78 -50.88 -6.20
N LEU A 390 19.33 -49.81 -5.64
CA LEU A 390 19.47 -48.50 -6.29
C LEU A 390 20.91 -48.12 -6.64
N GLU A 391 21.87 -49.03 -6.42
CA GLU A 391 23.31 -48.78 -6.59
C GLU A 391 23.64 -48.33 -8.00
N THR A 392 22.99 -48.90 -9.02
CA THR A 392 23.19 -48.49 -10.42
C THR A 392 22.63 -47.08 -10.69
N LEU A 393 21.46 -46.75 -10.12
CA LEU A 393 20.76 -45.50 -10.35
C LEU A 393 21.41 -44.32 -9.62
N LEU A 394 22.00 -44.60 -8.45
CA LEU A 394 22.64 -43.63 -7.55
C LEU A 394 24.17 -43.79 -7.49
N LYS A 395 24.79 -44.49 -8.44
CA LYS A 395 26.23 -44.83 -8.41
C LYS A 395 27.18 -43.63 -8.22
N ASP A 396 26.83 -42.47 -8.77
CA ASP A 396 27.63 -41.24 -8.73
C ASP A 396 27.16 -40.29 -7.62
N TYR A 397 26.20 -40.72 -6.80
CA TYR A 397 25.64 -39.93 -5.71
C TYR A 397 26.40 -40.23 -4.41
N PRO A 398 27.02 -39.22 -3.76
CA PRO A 398 27.89 -39.42 -2.60
C PRO A 398 27.09 -39.62 -1.31
N ALA A 399 26.19 -40.61 -1.27
CA ALA A 399 25.27 -40.85 -0.15
C ALA A 399 26.03 -41.03 1.19
N GLU A 400 27.19 -41.66 1.15
CA GLU A 400 28.08 -41.92 2.29
C GLU A 400 28.75 -40.67 2.88
N LYS A 401 28.65 -39.51 2.22
CA LYS A 401 29.12 -38.23 2.75
C LYS A 401 28.01 -37.39 3.37
N LEU A 402 26.75 -37.77 3.16
CA LEU A 402 25.60 -36.99 3.58
C LEU A 402 25.07 -37.47 4.93
N LYS A 403 24.45 -36.56 5.68
CA LYS A 403 23.83 -36.85 6.97
C LYS A 403 22.32 -36.59 6.88
N GLY A 404 21.53 -37.51 7.41
CA GLY A 404 20.11 -37.30 7.67
C GLY A 404 19.89 -36.56 8.99
N GLN A 405 18.70 -35.98 9.16
CA GLN A 405 18.25 -35.35 10.40
C GLN A 405 17.24 -36.21 11.19
N ALA A 406 16.51 -37.08 10.48
CA ALA A 406 15.43 -37.90 11.03
C ALA A 406 15.23 -39.19 10.20
N PHE A 407 14.44 -40.13 10.70
CA PHE A 407 14.03 -41.34 9.98
C PHE A 407 12.55 -41.35 9.66
N PHE A 408 12.17 -41.84 8.48
CA PHE A 408 10.78 -42.07 8.10
C PHE A 408 10.27 -43.43 8.61
N ALA A 409 8.98 -43.50 8.95
CA ALA A 409 8.35 -44.70 9.50
C ALA A 409 6.97 -44.98 8.87
N GLN A 410 6.59 -46.25 8.85
CA GLN A 410 5.32 -46.72 8.25
C GLN A 410 4.10 -46.60 9.17
N LYS A 411 4.22 -45.92 10.32
CA LYS A 411 3.25 -45.94 11.43
C LYS A 411 1.83 -45.47 11.06
N LEU A 412 1.70 -44.57 10.08
CA LEU A 412 0.42 -43.96 9.68
C LEU A 412 -0.12 -44.51 8.35
N LEU A 413 0.56 -45.49 7.75
CA LEU A 413 0.18 -46.09 6.48
C LEU A 413 -1.01 -47.03 6.66
N LYS A 414 -1.96 -47.01 5.71
CA LYS A 414 -3.06 -47.98 5.69
C LYS A 414 -2.63 -49.25 4.95
N GLN A 415 -3.42 -50.31 5.11
CA GLN A 415 -3.23 -51.53 4.34
C GLN A 415 -3.24 -51.23 2.83
N GLY A 416 -2.18 -51.65 2.15
CA GLY A 416 -1.95 -51.37 0.72
C GLY A 416 -0.98 -50.22 0.46
N ASP A 417 -0.76 -49.32 1.41
CA ASP A 417 0.26 -48.27 1.30
C ASP A 417 1.65 -48.82 1.68
N SER A 418 2.73 -48.18 1.21
CA SER A 418 4.10 -48.60 1.50
C SER A 418 5.08 -47.43 1.56
N LEU A 419 6.21 -47.64 2.24
CA LEU A 419 7.39 -46.76 2.21
C LEU A 419 8.52 -47.48 1.47
N GLU A 420 8.88 -46.98 0.29
CA GLU A 420 10.02 -47.48 -0.50
C GLU A 420 11.26 -46.60 -0.24
N PRO A 421 12.31 -47.08 0.46
CA PRO A 421 13.49 -46.27 0.75
C PRO A 421 14.33 -45.98 -0.51
N LEU A 422 14.84 -44.76 -0.60
CA LEU A 422 15.86 -44.32 -1.58
C LEU A 422 17.24 -44.24 -0.93
N LEU A 423 17.31 -43.72 0.29
CA LEU A 423 18.48 -43.70 1.16
C LEU A 423 18.12 -44.28 2.52
N VAL A 424 19.05 -45.01 3.12
CA VAL A 424 18.90 -45.67 4.44
C VAL A 424 20.01 -45.26 5.39
N TYR A 425 19.85 -45.59 6.68
CA TYR A 425 20.93 -45.45 7.64
C TYR A 425 22.03 -46.48 7.36
N ALA A 426 23.29 -46.03 7.27
CA ALA A 426 24.43 -46.90 6.97
C ALA A 426 24.60 -48.06 7.97
N GLU A 427 24.22 -47.87 9.24
CA GLU A 427 24.31 -48.91 10.28
C GLU A 427 23.04 -49.77 10.39
N ASP A 428 21.93 -49.37 9.77
CA ASP A 428 20.65 -50.09 9.82
C ASP A 428 19.80 -49.79 8.59
N SER A 429 19.90 -50.66 7.59
CA SER A 429 19.21 -50.50 6.31
C SER A 429 17.68 -50.57 6.39
N THR A 430 17.10 -50.88 7.56
CA THR A 430 15.65 -50.87 7.77
C THR A 430 15.11 -49.46 8.05
N LYS A 431 15.98 -48.50 8.38
CA LYS A 431 15.62 -47.11 8.68
C LYS A 431 15.84 -46.22 7.47
N ALA A 432 14.75 -45.66 6.95
CA ALA A 432 14.77 -44.79 5.77
C ALA A 432 15.12 -43.34 6.12
N ILE A 433 16.09 -42.76 5.42
CA ILE A 433 16.46 -41.33 5.47
C ILE A 433 15.80 -40.56 4.31
N ALA A 434 15.65 -41.20 3.15
CA ALA A 434 14.88 -40.69 2.02
C ALA A 434 14.03 -41.81 1.44
N GLY A 435 12.87 -41.49 0.86
CA GLY A 435 11.96 -42.53 0.38
C GLY A 435 10.74 -42.00 -0.34
N ILE A 436 9.97 -42.95 -0.87
CA ILE A 436 8.69 -42.75 -1.54
C ILE A 436 7.60 -43.34 -0.65
N TYR A 437 6.72 -42.49 -0.14
CA TYR A 437 5.44 -42.93 0.40
C TYR A 437 4.50 -43.21 -0.76
N ARG A 438 4.15 -44.48 -0.96
CA ARG A 438 3.32 -44.93 -2.07
C ARG A 438 1.95 -45.32 -1.56
N PHE A 439 0.91 -44.59 -1.97
CA PHE A 439 -0.45 -44.83 -1.49
C PHE A 439 -1.25 -45.67 -2.48
N ARG A 440 -1.73 -46.83 -2.03
CA ARG A 440 -2.61 -47.70 -2.84
C ARG A 440 -3.87 -48.12 -2.08
N SER A 441 -4.14 -47.48 -0.94
CA SER A 441 -5.37 -47.56 -0.18
C SER A 441 -6.47 -46.64 -0.75
N ASP A 442 -7.12 -45.82 0.09
CA ASP A 442 -8.07 -44.78 -0.33
C ASP A 442 -7.39 -43.58 -1.01
N TRP A 443 -6.07 -43.46 -0.90
CA TRP A 443 -5.26 -42.50 -1.67
C TRP A 443 -4.54 -43.22 -2.81
N LYS A 444 -4.34 -42.53 -3.94
CA LYS A 444 -3.80 -43.13 -5.18
C LYS A 444 -2.44 -42.60 -5.60
N GLY A 445 -2.00 -41.47 -5.05
CA GLY A 445 -0.75 -40.82 -5.41
C GLY A 445 0.47 -41.30 -4.64
N ASN A 446 1.51 -40.48 -4.65
CA ASN A 446 2.80 -40.77 -4.01
C ASN A 446 3.40 -39.49 -3.41
N ILE A 447 4.28 -39.61 -2.42
CA ILE A 447 5.05 -38.49 -1.89
C ILE A 447 6.53 -38.90 -1.83
N ILE A 448 7.41 -38.08 -2.41
CA ILE A 448 8.87 -38.24 -2.44
C ILE A 448 9.49 -37.28 -1.42
N LEU A 449 10.30 -37.82 -0.50
CA LEU A 449 10.79 -37.11 0.68
C LEU A 449 12.26 -37.44 0.98
N ASN A 450 12.98 -36.55 1.65
CA ASN A 450 14.25 -36.83 2.31
C ASN A 450 14.32 -36.15 3.67
N THR A 451 15.29 -36.51 4.51
CA THR A 451 15.67 -35.76 5.72
C THR A 451 17.14 -35.33 5.66
N ILE A 452 17.74 -35.35 4.46
CA ILE A 452 19.13 -34.95 4.28
C ILE A 452 19.26 -33.49 4.71
N GLU A 453 20.28 -33.21 5.51
CA GLU A 453 20.68 -31.86 5.88
C GLU A 453 21.26 -31.18 4.62
N ASP A 454 20.39 -30.83 3.67
CA ASP A 454 20.73 -29.95 2.54
C ASP A 454 20.77 -28.53 3.11
N SER A 455 21.82 -28.29 3.91
CA SER A 455 22.20 -27.06 4.61
C SER A 455 21.01 -26.10 4.90
N MET A 456 20.54 -26.15 6.15
CA MET A 456 19.45 -25.35 6.72
C MET A 456 19.33 -23.92 6.14
N GLY A 457 18.15 -23.58 5.61
CA GLY A 457 17.45 -22.32 5.91
C GLY A 457 18.09 -20.96 5.61
N CYS A 458 19.17 -20.86 4.86
CA CYS A 458 19.71 -19.55 4.44
C CYS A 458 18.80 -18.94 3.37
N SER A 459 17.93 -18.01 3.77
CA SER A 459 17.08 -17.28 2.83
C SER A 459 17.92 -16.53 1.78
N ASN A 460 19.17 -16.19 2.06
CA ASN A 460 20.07 -15.43 1.20
C ASN A 460 20.86 -16.27 0.16
N ARG A 461 20.43 -17.46 -0.26
CA ARG A 461 21.10 -18.20 -1.35
C ARG A 461 20.52 -17.89 -2.72
N THR A 462 21.37 -17.90 -3.74
CA THR A 462 20.98 -17.62 -5.13
C THR A 462 21.97 -18.20 -6.14
N LEU A 463 21.75 -17.97 -7.43
CA LEU A 463 22.74 -18.27 -8.48
C LEU A 463 23.68 -17.10 -8.69
N GLU A 464 24.91 -17.35 -9.14
CA GLU A 464 25.90 -16.29 -9.39
C GLU A 464 25.40 -15.09 -10.19
N PRO A 465 24.66 -15.25 -11.32
CA PRO A 465 24.13 -14.11 -12.06
C PRO A 465 23.09 -13.29 -11.27
N ASN A 466 22.39 -13.91 -10.33
CA ASN A 466 21.37 -13.25 -9.52
C ASN A 466 21.98 -12.50 -8.33
N GLN A 467 23.16 -12.93 -7.86
CA GLN A 467 23.90 -12.21 -6.82
C GLN A 467 24.12 -10.74 -7.22
N GLY A 468 24.55 -10.50 -8.46
CA GLY A 468 24.72 -9.15 -9.00
C GLY A 468 23.43 -8.34 -9.05
N ILE A 469 22.31 -8.97 -9.44
CA ILE A 469 20.99 -8.33 -9.48
C ILE A 469 20.56 -7.85 -8.09
N TYR A 470 20.58 -8.74 -7.10
CA TYR A 470 20.11 -8.43 -5.75
C TYR A 470 21.02 -7.42 -5.05
N LEU A 471 22.33 -7.54 -5.28
CA LEU A 471 23.31 -6.63 -4.73
C LEU A 471 23.12 -5.20 -5.25
N SER A 472 23.00 -5.02 -6.57
CA SER A 472 22.78 -3.70 -7.18
C SER A 472 21.47 -3.06 -6.70
N GLN A 473 20.40 -3.85 -6.59
CA GLN A 473 19.12 -3.37 -6.07
C GLN A 473 19.22 -2.94 -4.60
N ALA A 474 19.81 -3.76 -3.74
CA ALA A 474 19.91 -3.49 -2.31
C ALA A 474 20.76 -2.24 -2.01
N ILE A 475 21.94 -2.14 -2.62
CA ILE A 475 22.82 -0.98 -2.45
C ILE A 475 22.12 0.28 -2.96
N LEU A 476 21.54 0.24 -4.16
CA LEU A 476 20.88 1.40 -4.74
C LEU A 476 19.69 1.85 -3.89
N LEU A 477 18.82 0.94 -3.46
CA LEU A 477 17.67 1.25 -2.60
C LEU A 477 18.10 1.79 -1.23
N ALA A 478 19.11 1.19 -0.60
CA ALA A 478 19.61 1.63 0.70
C ALA A 478 20.21 3.04 0.62
N VAL A 479 21.10 3.28 -0.34
CA VAL A 479 21.74 4.60 -0.49
C VAL A 479 20.75 5.64 -1.00
N SER A 480 19.75 5.25 -1.80
CA SER A 480 18.66 6.16 -2.19
C SER A 480 17.72 6.51 -1.05
N PHE A 481 17.53 5.59 -0.09
CA PHE A 481 16.78 5.85 1.13
C PHE A 481 17.51 6.82 2.08
N GLY A 482 18.84 6.78 2.10
CA GLY A 482 19.68 7.58 3.01
C GLY A 482 20.58 6.75 3.93
N VAL A 483 20.75 5.45 3.66
CA VAL A 483 21.81 4.66 4.32
C VAL A 483 23.16 5.24 3.92
N ASP A 484 23.96 5.58 4.93
CA ASP A 484 25.18 6.35 4.76
C ASP A 484 26.33 5.48 4.22
N ARG A 485 26.41 4.21 4.64
CA ARG A 485 27.36 3.22 4.11
C ARG A 485 26.74 1.83 4.01
N PHE A 486 27.07 1.11 2.94
CA PHE A 486 26.65 -0.27 2.69
C PHE A 486 27.88 -1.15 2.42
N PHE A 487 27.95 -2.30 3.09
CA PHE A 487 29.06 -3.25 3.00
C PHE A 487 28.52 -4.63 2.62
N PRO A 488 28.73 -5.08 1.37
CA PRO A 488 28.37 -6.42 0.98
C PRO A 488 29.22 -7.45 1.73
N TYR A 489 28.56 -8.55 2.12
CA TYR A 489 29.23 -9.74 2.62
C TYR A 489 29.26 -10.78 1.50
N GLU A 490 30.41 -11.08 0.91
CA GLU A 490 31.74 -10.52 1.20
C GLU A 490 32.53 -10.26 -0.09
N PHE A 491 33.77 -9.78 0.03
CA PHE A 491 34.59 -9.51 -1.13
C PHE A 491 35.02 -10.80 -1.84
N GLN A 492 35.78 -11.66 -1.16
CA GLN A 492 36.38 -12.88 -1.71
C GLN A 492 35.71 -14.12 -1.13
N ALA A 493 35.28 -15.04 -1.99
CA ALA A 493 34.69 -16.30 -1.57
C ALA A 493 35.77 -17.27 -1.08
N VAL A 494 35.42 -18.18 -0.16
CA VAL A 494 36.35 -19.21 0.36
C VAL A 494 36.38 -20.44 -0.57
N GLU A 495 35.21 -20.89 -1.03
CA GLU A 495 34.96 -21.97 -2.00
C GLU A 495 35.63 -23.33 -1.71
N HIS A 496 36.06 -23.61 -0.48
CA HIS A 496 36.63 -24.90 -0.09
C HIS A 496 35.59 -26.02 0.04
N ASP A 497 34.33 -25.66 0.28
CA ASP A 497 33.20 -26.57 0.42
C ASP A 497 32.12 -26.13 -0.55
N ALA A 498 31.70 -27.02 -1.44
CA ALA A 498 30.73 -26.73 -2.49
C ALA A 498 29.27 -26.66 -1.99
N VAL A 499 29.00 -27.10 -0.75
CA VAL A 499 27.65 -27.12 -0.17
C VAL A 499 27.46 -26.12 0.98
N ASP A 500 28.53 -25.70 1.64
CA ASP A 500 28.46 -24.70 2.70
C ASP A 500 28.21 -23.30 2.10
N PRO A 501 27.05 -22.65 2.32
CA PRO A 501 26.79 -21.32 1.79
C PRO A 501 27.79 -20.25 2.25
N GLU A 502 28.37 -20.37 3.45
CA GLU A 502 29.32 -19.37 3.95
C GLU A 502 30.54 -19.26 3.03
N HIS A 503 30.88 -20.34 2.32
CA HIS A 503 32.00 -20.36 1.39
C HIS A 503 31.74 -19.66 0.05
N HIS A 504 30.52 -19.19 -0.24
CA HIS A 504 30.12 -18.68 -1.57
C HIS A 504 29.51 -17.26 -1.56
N PHE A 505 29.66 -16.49 -0.48
CA PHE A 505 29.19 -15.09 -0.41
C PHE A 505 30.03 -14.10 -1.21
N GLY A 506 31.29 -14.43 -1.50
CA GLY A 506 32.19 -13.54 -2.23
C GLY A 506 31.60 -13.01 -3.53
N ILE A 507 31.86 -11.74 -3.83
CA ILE A 507 31.61 -11.13 -5.15
C ILE A 507 32.73 -11.42 -6.15
N VAL A 508 33.87 -11.93 -5.69
CA VAL A 508 34.89 -12.62 -6.48
C VAL A 508 35.08 -14.05 -5.97
N HIS A 509 35.54 -14.93 -6.86
CA HIS A 509 35.89 -16.31 -6.52
C HIS A 509 37.10 -16.37 -5.58
N ALA A 510 37.39 -17.55 -5.03
CA ALA A 510 38.54 -17.77 -4.15
C ALA A 510 39.88 -17.45 -4.83
N ASP A 511 39.97 -17.57 -6.16
CA ASP A 511 41.14 -17.21 -6.96
C ASP A 511 41.15 -15.74 -7.44
N LEU A 512 40.21 -14.94 -6.95
CA LEU A 512 39.96 -13.54 -7.32
C LEU A 512 39.44 -13.31 -8.74
N THR A 513 39.02 -14.36 -9.45
CA THR A 513 38.31 -14.15 -10.71
C THR A 513 36.96 -13.48 -10.45
N PRO A 514 36.57 -12.47 -11.26
CA PRO A 514 35.31 -11.76 -11.07
C PRO A 514 34.07 -12.66 -11.18
N LYS A 515 33.18 -12.61 -10.18
CA LYS A 515 31.80 -13.12 -10.31
C LYS A 515 30.88 -12.02 -10.87
N PRO A 516 29.66 -12.35 -11.32
CA PRO A 516 28.68 -11.34 -11.71
C PRO A 516 28.40 -10.31 -10.61
N GLY A 517 28.51 -10.69 -9.33
CA GLY A 517 28.44 -9.76 -8.19
C GLY A 517 29.46 -8.61 -8.27
N TYR A 518 30.73 -8.91 -8.57
CA TYR A 518 31.77 -7.89 -8.72
C TYR A 518 31.53 -7.00 -9.94
N LEU A 519 31.15 -7.60 -11.08
CA LEU A 519 30.79 -6.83 -12.28
C LEU A 519 29.63 -5.89 -12.00
N ALA A 520 28.67 -6.33 -11.18
CA ALA A 520 27.51 -5.53 -10.84
C ALA A 520 27.82 -4.38 -9.88
N TYR A 521 28.72 -4.59 -8.93
CA TYR A 521 29.19 -3.50 -8.09
C TYR A 521 29.93 -2.45 -8.94
N ARG A 522 30.78 -2.86 -9.89
CA ARG A 522 31.47 -1.95 -10.82
C ARG A 522 30.50 -1.18 -11.71
N ALA A 523 29.47 -1.84 -12.25
CA ALA A 523 28.45 -1.18 -13.06
C ALA A 523 27.69 -0.12 -12.23
N LEU A 524 27.33 -0.46 -10.99
CA LEU A 524 26.65 0.46 -10.07
C LEU A 524 27.51 1.67 -9.74
N THR A 525 28.78 1.49 -9.34
CA THR A 525 29.66 2.61 -8.98
C THR A 525 30.04 3.45 -10.20
N LYS A 526 30.19 2.83 -11.38
CA LYS A 526 30.28 3.55 -12.66
C LYS A 526 29.06 4.42 -12.91
N ALA A 527 27.84 3.92 -12.70
CA ALA A 527 26.60 4.66 -12.95
C ALA A 527 26.35 5.75 -11.89
N ARG A 528 26.64 5.45 -10.63
CA ARG A 528 26.42 6.29 -9.44
C ARG A 528 27.72 6.47 -8.65
N PRO A 529 28.72 7.22 -9.15
CA PRO A 529 29.98 7.43 -8.45
C PRO A 529 29.78 8.18 -7.12
N ALA A 530 30.78 8.09 -6.24
CA ALA A 530 30.75 8.77 -4.95
C ALA A 530 30.48 10.27 -5.12
N GLY A 531 29.59 10.82 -4.30
CA GLY A 531 29.12 12.21 -4.42
C GLY A 531 27.89 12.41 -5.32
N SER A 532 27.33 11.35 -5.91
CA SER A 532 26.04 11.45 -6.62
C SER A 532 24.90 11.85 -5.66
N VAL A 533 24.01 12.71 -6.13
CA VAL A 533 22.87 13.24 -5.37
C VAL A 533 21.57 12.74 -5.98
N ASN A 534 20.73 12.09 -5.18
CA ASN A 534 19.44 11.58 -5.67
C ASN A 534 18.54 12.75 -6.09
N GLN A 535 17.79 12.54 -7.16
CA GLN A 535 16.76 13.48 -7.60
C GLN A 535 15.40 13.08 -7.00
N PRO A 536 14.52 14.05 -6.70
CA PRO A 536 13.15 13.75 -6.29
C PRO A 536 12.43 12.92 -7.36
N GLY A 537 11.68 11.91 -6.94
CA GLY A 537 10.92 11.06 -7.85
C GLY A 537 10.23 9.91 -7.11
N GLU A 538 9.16 9.40 -7.72
CA GLU A 538 8.52 8.18 -7.23
C GLU A 538 9.38 6.96 -7.55
N LEU A 539 9.67 6.15 -6.53
CA LEU A 539 10.44 4.91 -6.72
C LEU A 539 9.70 3.95 -7.64
N PHE A 540 8.37 3.86 -7.57
CA PHE A 540 7.57 3.00 -8.43
C PHE A 540 6.87 3.82 -9.50
N ALA A 541 6.86 3.34 -10.73
CA ALA A 541 5.94 3.85 -11.73
C ALA A 541 4.48 3.67 -11.27
N ALA A 542 3.55 4.45 -11.83
CA ALA A 542 2.14 4.45 -11.44
C ALA A 542 1.46 3.07 -11.54
N ASP A 543 1.97 2.15 -12.36
CA ASP A 543 1.46 0.77 -12.46
C ASP A 543 2.00 -0.18 -11.38
N GLY A 544 2.94 0.28 -10.55
CA GLY A 544 3.60 -0.48 -9.50
C GLY A 544 4.56 -1.56 -10.01
N LYS A 545 4.80 -1.66 -11.33
CA LYS A 545 5.55 -2.76 -11.95
C LYS A 545 6.99 -2.40 -12.30
N LEU A 546 7.32 -1.12 -12.41
CA LEU A 546 8.69 -0.66 -12.60
C LEU A 546 9.18 0.14 -11.41
N CYS A 547 10.44 -0.05 -11.07
CA CYS A 547 11.19 0.83 -10.19
C CYS A 547 12.04 1.79 -11.03
N THR A 548 12.06 3.06 -10.64
CA THR A 548 12.90 4.10 -11.24
C THR A 548 13.58 4.89 -10.13
N ILE A 549 14.90 5.05 -10.24
CA ILE A 549 15.68 5.93 -9.37
C ILE A 549 16.54 6.80 -10.27
N SER A 550 16.58 8.11 -10.00
CA SER A 550 17.41 9.06 -10.73
C SER A 550 18.34 9.82 -9.78
N TRP A 551 19.50 10.22 -10.30
CA TRP A 551 20.48 11.02 -9.57
C TRP A 551 21.26 11.92 -10.51
N LYS A 552 21.84 12.98 -9.93
CA LYS A 552 22.86 13.80 -10.55
C LYS A 552 24.22 13.30 -10.11
N ARG A 553 25.09 13.04 -11.09
CA ARG A 553 26.47 12.62 -10.88
C ARG A 553 27.35 13.84 -10.52
N PRO A 554 28.52 13.64 -9.88
CA PRO A 554 29.45 14.72 -9.54
C PRO A 554 29.98 15.49 -10.75
N ASP A 555 30.05 14.83 -11.91
CA ASP A 555 30.43 15.42 -13.20
C ASP A 555 29.30 16.24 -13.85
N GLY A 556 28.14 16.35 -13.19
CA GLY A 556 26.98 17.11 -13.66
C GLY A 556 26.01 16.31 -14.55
N GLN A 557 26.37 15.09 -14.95
CA GLN A 557 25.50 14.24 -15.78
C GLN A 557 24.29 13.73 -14.99
N ALA A 558 23.15 13.59 -15.68
CA ALA A 558 21.98 12.92 -15.14
C ALA A 558 22.07 11.42 -15.40
N ALA A 559 21.63 10.60 -14.44
CA ALA A 559 21.59 9.16 -14.58
C ALA A 559 20.33 8.55 -13.97
N TYR A 560 19.91 7.42 -14.53
CA TYR A 560 18.71 6.69 -14.15
C TYR A 560 19.02 5.20 -14.01
N ALA A 561 18.34 4.55 -13.07
CA ALA A 561 18.23 3.09 -12.95
C ALA A 561 16.77 2.68 -13.09
N ILE A 562 16.49 1.71 -13.96
CA ILE A 562 15.14 1.17 -14.16
C ILE A 562 15.16 -0.35 -14.14
N TRP A 563 14.22 -0.97 -13.42
CA TRP A 563 14.01 -2.42 -13.43
C TRP A 563 12.56 -2.77 -13.12
N SER A 564 12.14 -4.00 -13.41
CA SER A 564 10.92 -4.56 -12.87
C SER A 564 11.24 -5.47 -11.68
N PRO A 565 10.65 -5.25 -10.49
CA PRO A 565 10.94 -6.10 -9.33
C PRO A 565 10.60 -7.57 -9.56
N ALA A 566 9.52 -7.86 -10.30
CA ALA A 566 9.00 -9.21 -10.48
C ALA A 566 9.03 -9.63 -11.98
N ASP A 567 7.87 -9.69 -12.62
CA ASP A 567 7.73 -10.14 -14.01
C ASP A 567 8.32 -9.13 -15.00
N PRO A 568 9.03 -9.55 -16.06
CA PRO A 568 9.52 -8.64 -17.08
C PRO A 568 8.38 -7.80 -17.69
N VAL A 569 8.57 -6.49 -17.77
CA VAL A 569 7.59 -5.56 -18.31
C VAL A 569 8.15 -4.82 -19.52
N THR A 570 7.39 -4.86 -20.61
CA THR A 570 7.70 -4.10 -21.82
C THR A 570 7.03 -2.74 -21.77
N LYS A 571 7.81 -1.66 -21.93
CA LYS A 571 7.34 -0.27 -21.94
C LYS A 571 7.86 0.50 -23.13
N ASN A 572 7.15 1.57 -23.48
CA ASN A 572 7.67 2.54 -24.43
C ASN A 572 8.67 3.44 -23.71
N VAL A 573 9.79 3.76 -24.36
CA VAL A 573 10.89 4.55 -23.80
C VAL A 573 11.07 5.80 -24.67
N GLY A 574 10.78 6.96 -24.10
CA GLY A 574 11.05 8.27 -24.66
C GLY A 574 12.27 8.89 -24.01
N ILE A 575 13.21 9.39 -24.81
CA ILE A 575 14.46 10.01 -24.36
C ILE A 575 14.47 11.44 -24.86
N SER A 576 14.66 12.39 -23.94
CA SER A 576 15.04 13.76 -24.29
C SER A 576 16.45 14.05 -23.79
N GLY A 577 17.34 14.46 -24.69
CA GLY A 577 18.77 14.66 -24.42
C GLY A 577 19.65 13.61 -25.09
N GLU A 578 20.96 13.81 -25.02
CA GLU A 578 21.93 12.88 -25.61
C GLU A 578 22.36 11.82 -24.58
N LEU A 579 22.03 10.56 -24.87
CA LEU A 579 22.47 9.42 -24.08
C LEU A 579 23.96 9.17 -24.35
N THR A 580 24.79 9.14 -23.30
CA THR A 580 26.21 8.83 -23.39
C THR A 580 26.50 7.35 -23.17
N ASP A 581 25.68 6.68 -22.36
CA ASP A 581 25.85 5.27 -22.05
C ASP A 581 24.54 4.61 -21.59
N ALA A 582 24.37 3.33 -21.91
CA ALA A 582 23.31 2.49 -21.35
C ALA A 582 23.75 1.03 -21.24
N PHE A 583 23.60 0.47 -20.04
CA PHE A 583 24.09 -0.88 -19.74
C PHE A 583 23.26 -1.54 -18.63
N ASP A 584 23.29 -2.87 -18.57
CA ASP A 584 22.61 -3.65 -17.56
C ASP A 584 23.39 -3.71 -16.24
N CYS A 585 22.81 -4.38 -15.23
CA CYS A 585 23.42 -4.47 -13.91
C CYS A 585 24.74 -5.22 -13.91
N HIS A 586 25.15 -5.93 -14.96
CA HIS A 586 26.47 -6.57 -15.05
C HIS A 586 27.45 -5.78 -15.95
N GLY A 587 27.04 -4.60 -16.42
CA GLY A 587 27.84 -3.76 -17.32
C GLY A 587 27.75 -4.13 -18.79
N SER A 588 26.80 -5.01 -19.18
CA SER A 588 26.59 -5.34 -20.60
C SER A 588 25.85 -4.20 -21.28
N GLU A 589 26.33 -3.76 -22.45
CA GLU A 589 25.68 -2.70 -23.22
C GLU A 589 24.22 -3.05 -23.55
N VAL A 590 23.32 -2.09 -23.35
CA VAL A 590 21.90 -2.25 -23.64
C VAL A 590 21.53 -1.38 -24.82
N LYS A 591 21.09 -2.03 -25.90
CA LYS A 591 20.54 -1.31 -27.05
C LYS A 591 19.22 -0.65 -26.67
N VAL A 592 19.20 0.68 -26.78
CA VAL A 592 18.01 1.49 -26.49
C VAL A 592 17.13 1.57 -27.73
N CYS A 593 15.84 1.33 -27.54
CA CYS A 593 14.82 1.39 -28.59
C CYS A 593 13.53 2.00 -28.01
N ASP A 594 12.63 2.46 -28.87
CA ASP A 594 11.34 3.05 -28.49
C ASP A 594 10.48 2.15 -27.60
N ARG A 595 10.75 0.85 -27.59
CA ARG A 595 10.07 -0.15 -26.77
C ARG A 595 11.09 -1.13 -26.19
N MET A 596 11.20 -1.17 -24.87
CA MET A 596 12.18 -1.99 -24.13
C MET A 596 11.51 -2.89 -23.11
N THR A 597 12.08 -4.07 -22.88
CA THR A 597 11.67 -4.99 -21.82
C THR A 597 12.60 -4.83 -20.62
N PHE A 598 12.03 -4.41 -19.49
CA PHE A 598 12.73 -4.32 -18.21
C PHE A 598 12.45 -5.59 -17.40
N SER A 599 13.51 -6.20 -16.85
CA SER A 599 13.44 -7.38 -15.98
C SER A 599 13.93 -7.01 -14.59
N GLN A 600 14.21 -8.01 -13.73
CA GLN A 600 14.87 -7.76 -12.44
C GLN A 600 16.26 -7.12 -12.57
N LYS A 601 16.95 -7.33 -13.71
CA LYS A 601 18.21 -6.64 -13.99
C LYS A 601 17.96 -5.14 -14.13
N ILE A 602 18.71 -4.36 -13.35
CA ILE A 602 18.73 -2.91 -13.49
C ILE A 602 19.33 -2.53 -14.84
N THR A 603 18.66 -1.64 -15.55
CA THR A 603 19.22 -0.93 -16.70
C THR A 603 19.59 0.47 -16.26
N TYR A 604 20.87 0.82 -16.43
CA TYR A 604 21.39 2.16 -16.18
C TYR A 604 21.38 2.98 -17.46
N PHE A 605 21.01 4.26 -17.36
CA PHE A 605 21.07 5.24 -18.44
C PHE A 605 21.86 6.46 -17.96
N ILE A 606 22.83 6.92 -18.74
CA ILE A 606 23.65 8.10 -18.44
C ILE A 606 23.50 9.11 -19.59
N PHE A 607 23.27 10.37 -19.24
CA PHE A 607 23.01 11.45 -20.19
C PHE A 607 24.13 12.48 -20.17
N ARG A 608 24.44 13.07 -21.33
CA ARG A 608 25.36 14.21 -21.41
C ARG A 608 24.78 15.40 -20.61
N SER A 609 25.66 16.13 -19.95
CA SER A 609 25.31 17.40 -19.29
C SER A 609 24.91 18.45 -20.33
N ASP A 610 23.74 19.07 -20.18
CA ASP A 610 23.33 20.18 -21.05
C ASP A 610 23.99 21.49 -20.61
N GLU A 611 24.68 22.17 -21.54
CA GLU A 611 25.29 23.49 -21.33
C GLU A 611 24.24 24.62 -21.26
N GLN A 612 23.00 24.38 -21.72
CA GLN A 612 21.92 25.38 -21.81
C GLN A 612 20.85 25.28 -20.70
N GLY A 613 21.00 24.34 -19.76
CA GLY A 613 20.16 24.25 -18.56
C GLY A 613 18.81 23.53 -18.72
N LYS A 614 18.59 22.79 -19.81
CA LYS A 614 17.41 21.94 -20.00
C LYS A 614 17.75 20.51 -19.56
N GLU A 615 17.17 20.07 -18.44
CA GLU A 615 17.50 18.74 -17.92
C GLU A 615 17.03 17.62 -18.88
N PRO A 616 17.93 16.67 -19.23
CA PRO A 616 17.53 15.49 -19.99
C PRO A 616 16.53 14.65 -19.18
N ALA A 617 15.62 13.97 -19.87
CA ALA A 617 14.55 13.22 -19.24
C ALA A 617 14.34 11.88 -19.93
N LEU A 618 14.23 10.83 -19.11
CA LEU A 618 13.82 9.50 -19.52
C LEU A 618 12.35 9.33 -19.15
N ARG A 619 11.47 9.19 -20.15
CA ARG A 619 10.05 8.89 -19.99
C ARG A 619 9.82 7.43 -20.31
N VAL A 620 9.37 6.66 -19.35
CA VAL A 620 8.93 5.29 -19.59
C VAL A 620 7.41 5.29 -19.58
N GLU A 621 6.81 5.38 -20.77
CA GLU A 621 5.37 5.46 -20.92
C GLU A 621 4.76 4.06 -20.75
N SER A 622 3.91 3.90 -19.73
CA SER A 622 2.78 2.98 -19.82
C SER A 622 1.91 3.48 -20.97
N GLY A 623 1.83 2.73 -22.08
CA GLY A 623 0.92 3.08 -23.17
C GLY A 623 -0.44 3.46 -22.61
N ALA A 624 -0.91 4.67 -22.96
CA ALA A 624 -2.14 5.33 -22.52
C ALA A 624 -2.49 5.12 -21.04
N ALA A 625 -2.37 6.17 -20.22
CA ALA A 625 -2.80 6.21 -18.83
C ALA A 625 -4.11 5.41 -18.58
N GLN A 626 -3.96 4.14 -18.22
CA GLN A 626 -4.93 3.46 -17.40
C GLN A 626 -4.67 3.99 -16.00
N GLN A 627 -5.73 4.55 -15.47
CA GLN A 627 -5.81 5.10 -14.13
C GLN A 627 -5.16 4.19 -13.08
N PRO A 628 -4.64 4.75 -11.98
CA PRO A 628 -4.06 3.94 -10.92
C PRO A 628 -5.06 2.90 -10.47
N ALA A 629 -4.63 1.64 -10.47
CA ALA A 629 -5.39 0.56 -9.84
C ALA A 629 -5.67 0.97 -8.39
N PRO A 630 -6.90 0.76 -7.88
CA PRO A 630 -7.22 1.07 -6.50
C PRO A 630 -6.30 0.28 -5.55
N PRO A 631 -6.09 0.75 -4.32
CA PRO A 631 -5.23 0.08 -3.36
C PRO A 631 -5.68 -1.38 -3.12
N PRO A 632 -4.74 -2.33 -2.95
CA PRO A 632 -5.03 -3.73 -2.60
C PRO A 632 -5.90 -3.87 -1.33
N ASP A 633 -5.88 -2.88 -0.46
CA ASP A 633 -6.53 -2.94 0.85
C ASP A 633 -8.07 -2.77 0.76
N ALA A 634 -8.61 -2.33 -0.39
CA ALA A 634 -10.05 -2.37 -0.65
C ALA A 634 -10.58 -3.81 -0.82
N PHE A 635 -9.71 -4.76 -1.16
CA PHE A 635 -10.08 -6.16 -1.42
C PHE A 635 -10.23 -7.00 -0.14
N VAL A 636 -9.75 -6.50 1.01
CA VAL A 636 -9.74 -7.26 2.27
C VAL A 636 -11.06 -7.18 3.05
N LEU A 637 -12.00 -6.30 2.69
CA LEU A 637 -13.30 -6.19 3.38
C LEU A 637 -14.40 -7.12 2.85
N LEU A 638 -14.11 -8.00 1.88
CA LEU A 638 -15.08 -8.99 1.39
C LEU A 638 -15.02 -10.28 2.23
N SER A 639 -15.32 -10.15 3.53
CA SER A 639 -15.68 -11.32 4.34
C SER A 639 -17.09 -11.80 3.97
N ASN A 640 -17.44 -13.03 4.37
CA ASN A 640 -18.78 -13.64 4.25
C ASN A 640 -19.96 -12.78 4.78
N ALA A 641 -19.70 -11.61 5.38
CA ALA A 641 -20.67 -10.63 5.86
C ALA A 641 -21.41 -9.85 4.75
N ASN A 642 -20.96 -9.90 3.48
CA ASN A 642 -21.54 -9.15 2.35
C ASN A 642 -22.62 -9.90 1.56
N LYS A 643 -23.22 -10.95 2.13
CA LYS A 643 -24.49 -11.45 1.60
C LYS A 643 -25.54 -10.33 1.75
N PRO A 644 -26.36 -10.04 0.72
CA PRO A 644 -27.49 -9.13 0.88
C PRO A 644 -28.28 -9.54 2.12
N LYS A 645 -28.56 -8.58 3.02
CA LYS A 645 -29.13 -8.86 4.36
C LYS A 645 -30.49 -9.56 4.32
N GLU A 646 -31.13 -9.65 3.16
CA GLU A 646 -32.13 -10.65 2.79
C GLU A 646 -32.24 -10.60 1.26
N ILE A 647 -31.98 -11.71 0.54
CA ILE A 647 -32.30 -11.79 -0.89
C ILE A 647 -33.79 -12.10 -0.97
N VAL A 648 -34.60 -11.11 -1.35
CA VAL A 648 -36.06 -11.24 -1.41
C VAL A 648 -36.53 -11.77 -2.78
N GLY A 649 -35.76 -11.54 -3.84
CA GLY A 649 -36.01 -12.02 -5.21
C GLY A 649 -35.06 -13.12 -5.68
N LYS A 650 -34.89 -13.25 -6.99
CA LYS A 650 -33.99 -14.22 -7.64
C LYS A 650 -32.58 -13.64 -7.80
N ILE A 651 -31.62 -14.55 -8.01
CA ILE A 651 -30.26 -14.19 -8.42
C ILE A 651 -30.16 -14.37 -9.93
N LEU A 652 -29.77 -13.29 -10.61
CA LEU A 652 -29.41 -13.27 -12.02
C LEU A 652 -27.91 -13.00 -12.15
N TYR A 653 -27.32 -13.41 -13.28
CA TYR A 653 -25.91 -13.17 -13.57
C TYR A 653 -25.75 -12.43 -14.90
N ALA A 654 -24.83 -11.48 -14.94
CA ALA A 654 -24.30 -10.95 -16.20
C ALA A 654 -22.88 -11.50 -16.37
N ASP A 655 -22.62 -12.18 -17.47
CA ASP A 655 -21.37 -12.85 -17.73
C ASP A 655 -20.97 -12.70 -19.20
N ASN A 656 -20.07 -11.74 -19.47
CA ASN A 656 -19.57 -11.42 -20.80
C ASN A 656 -18.70 -12.52 -21.44
N THR A 657 -18.46 -13.63 -20.75
CA THR A 657 -17.74 -14.81 -21.29
C THR A 657 -18.68 -15.85 -21.90
N LEU A 658 -19.99 -15.75 -21.65
CA LEU A 658 -20.98 -16.65 -22.22
C LEU A 658 -21.13 -16.44 -23.73
N ARG A 659 -21.42 -17.55 -24.46
CA ARG A 659 -21.70 -17.52 -25.91
C ARG A 659 -23.15 -17.13 -26.23
N SER A 660 -24.08 -17.36 -25.30
CA SER A 660 -25.50 -17.05 -25.41
C SER A 660 -26.12 -16.98 -24.01
N ASP A 661 -27.27 -16.34 -23.90
CA ASP A 661 -28.02 -16.26 -22.64
C ASP A 661 -28.51 -17.66 -22.20
N LEU A 662 -28.55 -17.89 -20.89
CA LEU A 662 -28.99 -19.11 -20.22
C LEU A 662 -30.17 -18.77 -19.30
N THR A 663 -31.38 -18.83 -19.86
CA THR A 663 -32.61 -18.32 -19.24
C THR A 663 -33.53 -19.39 -18.64
N ASP A 664 -33.11 -20.66 -18.71
CA ASP A 664 -33.81 -21.84 -18.21
C ASP A 664 -33.39 -22.22 -16.77
N GLY A 665 -32.67 -21.33 -16.07
CA GLY A 665 -32.13 -21.57 -14.73
C GLY A 665 -30.87 -22.42 -14.71
N THR A 666 -30.31 -22.79 -15.86
CA THR A 666 -29.19 -23.74 -15.92
C THR A 666 -27.81 -23.11 -15.79
N TYR A 667 -27.68 -21.86 -15.34
CA TYR A 667 -26.36 -21.26 -15.17
C TYR A 667 -25.61 -21.93 -14.01
N ARG A 668 -24.31 -22.18 -14.23
CA ARG A 668 -23.36 -22.65 -13.22
C ARG A 668 -22.32 -21.55 -12.95
N ALA A 669 -22.45 -20.86 -11.83
CA ALA A 669 -21.63 -19.71 -11.46
C ALA A 669 -20.14 -20.02 -11.35
N GLU A 670 -19.77 -21.20 -10.87
CA GLU A 670 -18.36 -21.61 -10.76
C GLU A 670 -17.69 -21.82 -12.12
N LYS A 671 -18.43 -22.41 -13.08
CA LYS A 671 -17.90 -22.79 -14.40
C LYS A 671 -18.19 -21.77 -15.50
N ARG A 672 -19.01 -20.75 -15.20
CA ARG A 672 -19.46 -19.73 -16.16
C ARG A 672 -20.05 -20.38 -17.42
N SER A 673 -20.90 -21.40 -17.23
CA SER A 673 -21.44 -22.24 -18.30
C SER A 673 -22.86 -22.74 -18.01
N GLY A 674 -23.52 -23.37 -18.99
CA GLY A 674 -24.80 -24.07 -18.81
C GLY A 674 -24.66 -25.41 -18.05
N GLY A 675 -25.79 -25.98 -17.63
CA GLY A 675 -25.87 -27.25 -16.90
C GLY A 675 -25.72 -27.16 -15.36
N GLY A 676 -25.87 -25.97 -14.79
CA GLY A 676 -26.00 -25.70 -13.36
C GLY A 676 -27.45 -25.49 -12.92
N SER A 677 -27.61 -24.89 -11.74
CA SER A 677 -28.92 -24.53 -11.16
C SER A 677 -28.84 -23.25 -10.33
N ASP A 678 -27.83 -22.40 -10.58
CA ASP A 678 -27.52 -21.23 -9.73
C ASP A 678 -28.40 -20.02 -10.08
N GLY A 679 -29.09 -20.04 -11.22
CA GLY A 679 -29.98 -18.98 -11.68
C GLY A 679 -29.94 -18.80 -13.19
N ASN A 680 -30.47 -17.66 -13.65
CA ASN A 680 -30.40 -17.25 -15.05
C ASN A 680 -29.14 -16.41 -15.28
N ALA A 681 -28.49 -16.60 -16.42
CA ALA A 681 -27.34 -15.78 -16.81
C ALA A 681 -27.50 -15.19 -18.20
N TYR A 682 -26.97 -13.99 -18.37
CA TYR A 682 -27.09 -13.22 -19.59
C TYR A 682 -25.71 -12.77 -20.03
N THR A 683 -25.49 -12.74 -21.33
CA THR A 683 -24.25 -12.30 -21.98
C THR A 683 -23.97 -10.81 -21.80
N THR A 684 -25.02 -10.04 -21.50
CA THR A 684 -24.98 -8.58 -21.32
C THR A 684 -25.74 -8.15 -20.06
N ILE A 685 -25.29 -7.07 -19.44
CA ILE A 685 -25.95 -6.39 -18.32
C ILE A 685 -27.34 -5.91 -18.75
N GLN A 686 -27.47 -5.35 -19.95
CA GLN A 686 -28.78 -4.90 -20.45
C GLN A 686 -29.80 -6.04 -20.56
N ALA A 687 -29.40 -7.22 -21.04
CA ALA A 687 -30.28 -8.38 -21.13
C ALA A 687 -30.68 -8.88 -19.73
N ALA A 688 -29.73 -8.93 -18.78
CA ALA A 688 -30.02 -9.28 -17.40
C ALA A 688 -31.01 -8.30 -16.75
N ILE A 689 -30.76 -7.00 -16.84
CA ILE A 689 -31.65 -5.96 -16.31
C ILE A 689 -33.05 -6.07 -16.91
N SER A 690 -33.16 -6.34 -18.21
CA SER A 690 -34.46 -6.49 -18.88
C SER A 690 -35.31 -7.63 -18.31
N ALA A 691 -34.67 -8.63 -17.69
CA ALA A 691 -35.30 -9.80 -17.11
C ALA A 691 -35.56 -9.71 -15.59
N MET A 692 -35.05 -8.67 -14.92
CA MET A 692 -35.20 -8.53 -13.47
C MET A 692 -36.65 -8.23 -13.04
N GLU A 693 -37.04 -8.78 -11.90
CA GLU A 693 -38.24 -8.46 -11.13
C GLU A 693 -37.87 -7.78 -9.80
N ALA A 694 -38.81 -7.03 -9.21
CA ALA A 694 -38.54 -6.29 -7.97
C ALA A 694 -38.06 -7.23 -6.85
N GLY A 695 -36.91 -6.92 -6.25
CA GLY A 695 -36.24 -7.75 -5.23
C GLY A 695 -35.08 -8.59 -5.77
N ASP A 696 -34.91 -8.66 -7.10
CA ASP A 696 -33.84 -9.44 -7.72
C ASP A 696 -32.46 -8.81 -7.54
N VAL A 697 -31.45 -9.68 -7.49
CA VAL A 697 -30.03 -9.33 -7.42
C VAL A 697 -29.33 -9.79 -8.70
N LEU A 698 -28.76 -8.83 -9.43
CA LEU A 698 -27.88 -9.07 -10.57
C LEU A 698 -26.42 -9.10 -10.12
N LEU A 699 -25.79 -10.25 -10.24
CA LEU A 699 -24.37 -10.46 -9.99
C LEU A 699 -23.57 -10.34 -11.29
N LEU A 700 -22.78 -9.28 -11.41
CA LEU A 700 -21.86 -9.04 -12.51
C LEU A 700 -20.62 -9.92 -12.30
N ARG A 701 -20.34 -10.84 -13.23
CA ARG A 701 -19.11 -11.61 -13.19
C ARG A 701 -17.91 -10.75 -13.56
N GLY A 702 -16.74 -11.04 -13.00
CA GLY A 702 -15.52 -10.29 -13.20
C GLY A 702 -15.08 -10.23 -14.66
N GLY A 703 -14.48 -9.10 -15.02
CA GLY A 703 -14.09 -8.75 -16.39
C GLY A 703 -14.68 -7.42 -16.84
N THR A 704 -14.36 -7.01 -18.07
CA THR A 704 -14.82 -5.73 -18.64
C THR A 704 -16.04 -5.93 -19.55
N PHE A 705 -17.19 -5.41 -19.13
CA PHE A 705 -18.40 -5.29 -19.95
C PHE A 705 -18.28 -4.05 -20.83
N LYS A 706 -18.17 -4.26 -22.15
CA LYS A 706 -18.12 -3.19 -23.15
C LYS A 706 -19.53 -2.77 -23.56
N GLU A 707 -20.32 -2.35 -22.58
CA GLU A 707 -21.71 -1.95 -22.79
C GLU A 707 -21.86 -0.43 -22.64
N ARG A 708 -22.48 0.17 -23.64
CA ARG A 708 -22.89 1.58 -23.64
C ARG A 708 -24.41 1.66 -23.52
N ASN A 709 -24.89 2.62 -22.76
CA ASN A 709 -26.31 2.92 -22.57
C ASN A 709 -27.13 1.73 -22.01
N VAL A 710 -26.66 1.12 -20.92
CA VAL A 710 -27.42 0.17 -20.10
C VAL A 710 -28.64 0.88 -19.49
N ARG A 711 -29.82 0.60 -20.05
CA ARG A 711 -31.11 1.20 -19.69
C ARG A 711 -31.77 0.42 -18.56
N LEU A 712 -32.21 1.12 -17.50
CA LEU A 712 -33.02 0.54 -16.42
C LEU A 712 -34.51 0.43 -16.80
N LEU A 713 -34.75 -0.14 -17.99
CA LEU A 713 -36.08 -0.29 -18.61
C LEU A 713 -36.33 -1.77 -18.93
N ARG A 714 -37.58 -2.21 -18.80
CA ARG A 714 -38.00 -3.53 -19.28
C ARG A 714 -37.85 -3.56 -20.81
N ASN A 715 -37.10 -4.55 -21.32
CA ASN A 715 -36.78 -4.72 -22.74
C ASN A 715 -36.08 -3.51 -23.42
N GLY A 716 -35.49 -2.57 -22.66
CA GLY A 716 -34.82 -1.39 -23.21
C GLY A 716 -35.73 -0.37 -23.93
N LYS A 717 -37.06 -0.53 -23.87
CA LYS A 717 -38.06 0.33 -24.56
C LYS A 717 -38.51 1.50 -23.67
N SER A 718 -38.71 2.67 -24.27
CA SER A 718 -39.19 3.89 -23.58
C SER A 718 -40.56 3.66 -22.93
N GLY A 719 -40.73 4.05 -21.66
CA GLY A 719 -42.00 3.99 -20.92
C GLY A 719 -42.11 2.88 -19.86
N ASP A 720 -41.36 1.78 -19.99
CA ASP A 720 -41.43 0.63 -19.07
C ASP A 720 -40.28 0.64 -18.05
N VAL A 721 -40.24 1.65 -17.19
CA VAL A 721 -39.16 1.82 -16.21
C VAL A 721 -39.27 0.81 -15.07
N LEU A 722 -38.17 0.14 -14.73
CA LEU A 722 -38.12 -0.83 -13.63
C LEU A 722 -38.11 -0.13 -12.26
N LYS A 723 -39.06 -0.50 -11.39
CA LYS A 723 -39.19 0.02 -10.03
C LYS A 723 -39.35 -1.08 -8.98
N GLY A 724 -38.54 -1.00 -7.93
CA GLY A 724 -38.70 -1.84 -6.76
C GLY A 724 -39.76 -1.29 -5.81
N THR A 725 -39.80 -1.84 -4.59
CA THR A 725 -40.60 -1.34 -3.46
C THR A 725 -39.68 -1.16 -2.24
N PRO A 726 -40.11 -0.50 -1.15
CA PRO A 726 -39.32 -0.39 0.07
C PRO A 726 -38.78 -1.73 0.59
N GLU A 727 -39.51 -2.83 0.36
CA GLU A 727 -39.18 -4.19 0.78
C GLU A 727 -38.43 -4.99 -0.29
N LYS A 728 -38.46 -4.56 -1.56
CA LYS A 728 -37.97 -5.32 -2.72
C LYS A 728 -37.15 -4.43 -3.66
N TRP A 729 -35.90 -4.20 -3.28
CA TRP A 729 -34.96 -3.40 -4.06
C TRP A 729 -34.36 -4.20 -5.21
N PHE A 730 -34.16 -3.56 -6.36
CA PHE A 730 -33.27 -4.09 -7.38
C PHE A 730 -31.82 -3.88 -6.94
N THR A 731 -30.98 -4.91 -7.04
CA THR A 731 -29.55 -4.78 -6.71
C THR A 731 -28.69 -5.20 -7.90
N VAL A 732 -27.69 -4.40 -8.24
CA VAL A 732 -26.63 -4.75 -9.19
C VAL A 732 -25.30 -4.67 -8.46
N GLN A 733 -24.53 -5.76 -8.47
CA GLN A 733 -23.22 -5.79 -7.83
C GLN A 733 -22.28 -6.79 -8.47
N SER A 734 -20.95 -6.67 -8.27
CA SER A 734 -20.06 -7.75 -8.68
C SER A 734 -20.34 -9.05 -7.92
N TYR A 735 -20.06 -10.17 -8.58
CA TYR A 735 -20.03 -11.47 -7.94
C TYR A 735 -18.97 -11.47 -6.83
N PRO A 736 -19.27 -12.04 -5.64
CA PRO A 736 -18.31 -12.04 -4.53
C PRO A 736 -16.94 -12.60 -4.93
N GLY A 737 -15.88 -11.85 -4.62
CA GLY A 737 -14.49 -12.21 -4.99
C GLY A 737 -14.09 -11.83 -6.41
N GLU A 738 -14.98 -11.22 -7.18
CA GLU A 738 -14.71 -10.72 -8.54
C GLU A 738 -14.96 -9.21 -8.62
N TRP A 739 -14.30 -8.55 -9.58
CA TRP A 739 -14.50 -7.13 -9.88
C TRP A 739 -14.94 -6.95 -11.33
N ALA A 740 -16.15 -6.43 -11.51
CA ALA A 740 -16.68 -6.09 -12.82
C ALA A 740 -16.36 -4.64 -13.18
N VAL A 741 -15.94 -4.42 -14.43
CA VAL A 741 -15.75 -3.10 -15.02
C VAL A 741 -16.80 -2.89 -16.10
N VAL A 742 -17.64 -1.86 -15.97
CA VAL A 742 -18.60 -1.47 -17.00
C VAL A 742 -18.02 -0.27 -17.74
N ASP A 743 -17.57 -0.50 -18.98
CA ASP A 743 -16.84 0.47 -19.78
C ASP A 743 -17.65 0.86 -21.03
N GLY A 744 -18.09 2.12 -21.06
CA GLY A 744 -18.82 2.72 -22.17
C GLY A 744 -18.00 2.95 -23.45
N GLY A 745 -16.68 2.70 -23.40
CA GLY A 745 -15.78 2.65 -24.55
C GLY A 745 -15.43 3.99 -25.20
N HIS A 746 -15.76 5.12 -24.56
CA HIS A 746 -15.47 6.46 -25.06
C HIS A 746 -15.91 6.72 -26.52
N HIS A 747 -17.18 6.45 -26.82
CA HIS A 747 -17.68 6.43 -28.18
C HIS A 747 -18.12 7.81 -28.71
N GLU A 748 -17.94 8.02 -30.02
CA GLU A 748 -18.32 9.26 -30.70
C GLU A 748 -19.81 9.33 -31.05
N GLU A 749 -20.46 8.20 -31.25
CA GLU A 749 -21.90 8.16 -31.54
C GLU A 749 -22.71 8.65 -30.34
N THR A 750 -23.92 9.17 -30.56
CA THR A 750 -24.82 9.52 -29.46
C THR A 750 -26.03 8.60 -29.49
N ILE A 751 -26.49 8.17 -28.32
CA ILE A 751 -27.76 7.46 -28.15
C ILE A 751 -28.69 8.38 -27.37
N ASP A 752 -29.86 8.70 -27.95
CA ASP A 752 -30.78 9.74 -27.46
C ASP A 752 -30.10 11.10 -27.23
N GLY A 753 -29.09 11.42 -28.05
CA GLY A 753 -28.29 12.64 -27.95
C GLY A 753 -27.26 12.66 -26.82
N LYS A 754 -26.90 11.49 -26.24
CA LYS A 754 -25.96 11.38 -25.10
C LYS A 754 -24.96 10.22 -25.27
N ARG A 755 -23.89 10.21 -24.46
CA ARG A 755 -22.80 9.22 -24.46
C ARG A 755 -22.62 8.62 -23.06
N ILE A 756 -23.59 7.82 -22.63
CA ILE A 756 -23.77 7.41 -21.22
C ILE A 756 -23.57 5.90 -21.01
N VAL A 757 -23.08 5.50 -19.83
CA VAL A 757 -22.95 4.07 -19.47
C VAL A 757 -24.26 3.54 -18.93
N PHE A 758 -24.73 3.99 -17.77
CA PHE A 758 -26.04 3.64 -17.22
C PHE A 758 -27.05 4.77 -17.42
N SER A 759 -28.27 4.42 -17.85
CA SER A 759 -29.28 5.43 -18.16
C SER A 759 -30.72 5.08 -17.83
N VAL A 760 -31.49 6.14 -17.53
CA VAL A 760 -32.93 6.18 -17.79
C VAL A 760 -33.26 7.52 -18.41
N PHE A 761 -33.98 7.50 -19.52
CA PHE A 761 -34.44 8.71 -20.20
C PHE A 761 -35.94 8.64 -20.50
N HIS A 762 -36.68 9.59 -19.94
CA HIS A 762 -38.08 9.83 -20.30
C HIS A 762 -38.33 11.34 -20.38
N GLN A 763 -38.87 11.81 -21.50
CA GLN A 763 -39.30 13.21 -21.66
C GLN A 763 -40.73 13.37 -21.16
N SER A 764 -40.93 14.22 -20.15
CA SER A 764 -42.18 14.90 -19.77
C SER A 764 -43.48 14.06 -19.66
N GLY A 765 -44.02 13.97 -18.44
CA GLY A 765 -45.42 13.60 -18.20
C GLY A 765 -45.71 13.48 -16.70
N ALA A 766 -46.83 14.03 -16.23
CA ALA A 766 -47.27 13.89 -14.85
C ALA A 766 -47.65 12.41 -14.56
N GLY A 767 -46.71 11.67 -13.96
CA GLY A 767 -46.90 10.29 -13.53
C GLY A 767 -45.59 9.71 -13.00
N GLU A 768 -45.66 8.73 -12.11
CA GLU A 768 -44.48 8.02 -11.61
C GLU A 768 -43.86 7.19 -12.76
N ARG A 769 -42.88 7.70 -13.48
CA ARG A 769 -42.19 6.98 -14.59
C ARG A 769 -40.66 7.12 -14.47
N PHE A 770 -40.10 6.74 -13.33
CA PHE A 770 -38.67 6.81 -13.01
C PHE A 770 -38.20 5.57 -12.23
N PRO A 771 -36.90 5.22 -12.27
CA PRO A 771 -36.33 4.15 -11.47
C PRO A 771 -36.47 4.49 -9.99
N ALA A 772 -36.93 3.50 -9.22
CA ALA A 772 -37.06 3.61 -7.77
C ALA A 772 -36.60 2.32 -7.08
N TYR A 773 -36.00 2.46 -5.89
CA TYR A 773 -35.52 1.34 -5.04
C TYR A 773 -34.45 0.50 -5.74
N TRP A 774 -33.35 1.17 -6.10
CA TRP A 774 -32.19 0.57 -6.78
C TRP A 774 -30.94 0.64 -5.91
N ARG A 775 -30.14 -0.41 -5.89
CA ARG A 775 -28.81 -0.44 -5.30
C ARG A 775 -27.77 -0.85 -6.33
N PHE A 776 -26.73 -0.04 -6.47
CA PHE A 776 -25.54 -0.33 -7.26
C PHE A 776 -24.36 -0.44 -6.32
N ALA A 777 -23.68 -1.59 -6.29
CA ALA A 777 -22.58 -1.78 -5.35
C ALA A 777 -21.42 -2.64 -5.83
N TYR A 778 -20.19 -2.35 -5.40
CA TYR A 778 -19.01 -3.20 -5.64
C TYR A 778 -18.67 -3.43 -7.12
N PHE A 779 -18.65 -2.40 -7.97
CA PHE A 779 -18.14 -2.49 -9.34
C PHE A 779 -17.65 -1.14 -9.87
N GLU A 780 -17.00 -1.17 -11.02
CA GLU A 780 -16.40 -0.01 -11.67
C GLU A 780 -17.21 0.48 -12.87
N VAL A 781 -17.27 1.80 -13.08
CA VAL A 781 -17.95 2.44 -14.21
C VAL A 781 -17.06 3.49 -14.84
N THR A 782 -16.76 3.31 -16.13
CA THR A 782 -15.87 4.20 -16.89
C THR A 782 -16.28 4.31 -18.36
N GLY A 783 -15.60 5.16 -19.13
CA GLY A 783 -15.75 5.21 -20.59
C GLY A 783 -17.01 5.93 -21.08
N GLY A 784 -17.71 6.69 -20.23
CA GLY A 784 -18.75 7.63 -20.66
C GLY A 784 -18.14 8.81 -21.43
N GLY A 785 -18.87 9.35 -22.40
CA GLY A 785 -18.39 10.47 -23.24
C GLY A 785 -17.58 10.04 -24.46
N PRO A 786 -17.07 11.00 -25.26
CA PRO A 786 -16.18 10.70 -26.39
C PRO A 786 -14.75 10.38 -25.95
N ALA A 787 -13.97 9.79 -26.86
CA ALA A 787 -12.53 9.65 -26.70
C ALA A 787 -11.82 11.01 -26.80
N LEU A 788 -10.72 11.16 -26.06
CA LEU A 788 -9.88 12.37 -26.11
C LEU A 788 -9.16 12.53 -27.44
N VAL A 789 -8.91 11.42 -28.13
CA VAL A 789 -8.34 11.40 -29.48
C VAL A 789 -9.37 10.77 -30.39
N GLY A 790 -9.85 11.53 -31.37
CA GLY A 790 -10.82 11.05 -32.34
C GLY A 790 -10.23 9.98 -33.26
N PRO A 791 -11.07 9.22 -33.99
CA PRO A 791 -10.61 8.27 -35.01
C PRO A 791 -9.82 8.93 -36.15
N ASP A 792 -9.96 10.25 -36.29
CA ASP A 792 -9.23 11.12 -37.21
C ASP A 792 -7.83 11.51 -36.69
N GLY A 793 -7.41 10.99 -35.53
CA GLY A 793 -6.14 11.30 -34.88
C GLY A 793 -6.10 12.69 -34.24
N LYS A 794 -7.20 13.45 -34.27
CA LYS A 794 -7.26 14.78 -33.67
C LYS A 794 -7.50 14.67 -32.18
N VAL A 795 -6.67 15.37 -31.41
CA VAL A 795 -6.93 15.62 -29.99
C VAL A 795 -8.16 16.51 -29.91
N ARG A 796 -9.24 15.98 -29.36
CA ARG A 796 -10.44 16.74 -29.05
C ARG A 796 -10.10 17.75 -27.97
N THR A 797 -10.66 18.94 -28.07
CA THR A 797 -10.68 19.94 -27.03
C THR A 797 -12.07 20.00 -26.41
N HIS A 798 -12.18 20.64 -25.26
CA HIS A 798 -13.48 20.82 -24.63
C HIS A 798 -14.51 21.52 -25.54
N ALA A 799 -14.05 22.44 -26.40
CA ALA A 799 -14.90 23.18 -27.33
C ALA A 799 -15.46 22.31 -28.47
N ASP A 800 -14.84 21.16 -28.74
CA ASP A 800 -15.25 20.26 -29.82
C ASP A 800 -16.45 19.37 -29.43
N ILE A 801 -16.86 19.40 -28.17
CA ILE A 801 -17.89 18.50 -27.63
C ILE A 801 -19.14 19.30 -27.29
N GLN A 802 -20.23 18.99 -28.00
CA GLN A 802 -21.56 19.54 -27.70
C GLN A 802 -21.95 19.28 -26.21
N PRO A 803 -22.76 20.13 -25.57
CA PRO A 803 -22.99 20.16 -24.11
C PRO A 803 -23.58 18.91 -23.41
N ILE A 804 -23.62 17.73 -24.03
CA ILE A 804 -24.56 16.68 -23.62
C ILE A 804 -23.87 15.33 -23.32
N GLY A 805 -23.72 15.07 -22.02
CA GLY A 805 -24.03 13.76 -21.40
C GLY A 805 -22.99 12.64 -21.50
N GLY A 806 -21.72 12.89 -21.21
CA GLY A 806 -20.71 11.83 -21.07
C GLY A 806 -20.68 11.24 -19.66
N ASN A 807 -21.78 10.61 -19.23
CA ASN A 807 -21.99 10.20 -17.85
C ASN A 807 -21.70 8.72 -17.60
N GLY A 808 -21.10 8.41 -16.44
CA GLY A 808 -21.15 7.06 -15.87
C GLY A 808 -22.59 6.67 -15.53
N PHE A 809 -23.29 7.50 -14.76
CA PHE A 809 -24.73 7.32 -14.47
C PHE A 809 -25.53 8.56 -14.87
N PHE A 810 -26.59 8.36 -15.64
CA PHE A 810 -27.54 9.40 -16.03
C PHE A 810 -28.99 8.96 -15.79
N LEU A 811 -29.60 9.40 -14.70
CA LEU A 811 -30.95 8.97 -14.33
C LEU A 811 -31.93 10.15 -14.41
N TRP A 812 -32.90 10.13 -15.34
CA TRP A 812 -33.85 11.22 -15.54
C TRP A 812 -35.30 10.75 -15.47
N PRO A 813 -36.02 10.99 -14.34
CA PRO A 813 -35.53 11.24 -12.96
C PRO A 813 -35.11 9.93 -12.23
N GLY A 814 -34.87 9.92 -10.91
CA GLY A 814 -34.67 8.68 -10.12
C GLY A 814 -34.70 8.86 -8.59
N ARG A 815 -35.40 7.97 -7.87
CA ARG A 815 -35.66 8.05 -6.40
C ARG A 815 -35.20 6.80 -5.64
N HIS A 816 -34.93 6.91 -4.34
CA HIS A 816 -34.56 5.77 -3.48
C HIS A 816 -33.44 4.92 -4.12
N ILE A 817 -32.29 5.54 -4.35
CA ILE A 817 -31.15 4.90 -5.04
C ILE A 817 -29.94 4.92 -4.13
N VAL A 818 -29.30 3.76 -3.97
CA VAL A 818 -28.07 3.59 -3.20
C VAL A 818 -26.93 3.29 -4.17
N PHE A 819 -25.88 4.11 -4.11
CA PHE A 819 -24.57 3.84 -4.71
C PHE A 819 -23.61 3.55 -3.56
N ASP A 820 -23.00 2.36 -3.54
CA ASP A 820 -22.21 1.88 -2.41
C ASP A 820 -20.96 1.13 -2.86
N HIS A 821 -19.75 1.51 -2.45
CA HIS A 821 -18.53 0.80 -2.89
C HIS A 821 -18.35 0.77 -4.42
N LEU A 822 -18.66 1.87 -5.11
CA LEU A 822 -18.41 2.02 -6.55
C LEU A 822 -17.11 2.78 -6.83
N TYR A 823 -16.43 2.39 -7.91
CA TYR A 823 -15.37 3.20 -8.51
C TYR A 823 -15.89 3.81 -9.83
N VAL A 824 -16.15 5.12 -9.86
CA VAL A 824 -16.70 5.80 -11.05
C VAL A 824 -15.66 6.77 -11.56
N HIS A 825 -15.15 6.58 -12.77
CA HIS A 825 -14.01 7.37 -13.21
C HIS A 825 -13.87 7.50 -14.72
N GLY A 826 -13.11 8.51 -15.16
CA GLY A 826 -12.76 8.64 -16.58
C GLY A 826 -14.01 8.72 -17.47
N ASN A 827 -15.00 9.49 -17.05
CA ASN A 827 -16.20 9.78 -17.85
C ASN A 827 -16.14 11.24 -18.29
N TYR A 828 -16.38 11.53 -19.57
CA TYR A 828 -16.08 12.85 -20.17
C TYR A 828 -17.32 13.57 -20.72
N GLY A 829 -17.82 14.55 -19.97
CA GLY A 829 -18.94 15.41 -20.39
C GLY A 829 -18.52 16.71 -21.10
N GLY A 830 -19.45 17.35 -21.82
CA GLY A 830 -19.24 18.62 -22.55
C GLY A 830 -19.58 19.91 -21.77
N SER A 831 -19.22 21.07 -22.33
CA SER A 831 -19.42 22.42 -21.76
C SER A 831 -20.89 22.78 -21.62
N GLY A 832 -21.42 22.84 -20.41
CA GLY A 832 -22.74 23.43 -20.20
C GLY A 832 -23.08 23.56 -18.72
N PRO A 833 -23.96 24.49 -18.33
CA PRO A 833 -24.35 24.68 -16.93
C PRO A 833 -24.92 23.39 -16.30
N ASN A 834 -25.49 22.52 -17.15
CA ASN A 834 -26.07 21.24 -16.79
C ASN A 834 -25.16 20.04 -17.13
N GLY A 835 -23.91 20.24 -17.50
CA GLY A 835 -22.95 19.16 -17.79
C GLY A 835 -22.69 18.32 -16.54
N GLY A 836 -22.43 17.02 -16.69
CA GLY A 836 -22.04 16.13 -15.60
C GLY A 836 -21.35 14.91 -16.18
N ALA A 837 -20.51 14.23 -15.42
CA ALA A 837 -19.65 13.17 -15.93
C ALA A 837 -19.66 11.89 -15.08
N GLY A 838 -19.64 11.99 -13.75
CA GLY A 838 -19.76 10.81 -12.89
C GLY A 838 -21.23 10.40 -12.72
N ILE A 839 -21.75 10.58 -11.51
CA ILE A 839 -23.15 10.30 -11.17
C ILE A 839 -24.00 11.55 -11.41
N LYS A 840 -24.99 11.43 -12.29
CA LYS A 840 -25.94 12.49 -12.61
C LYS A 840 -27.38 12.01 -12.49
N ILE A 841 -28.14 12.64 -11.60
CA ILE A 841 -29.57 12.40 -11.45
C ILE A 841 -30.32 13.68 -11.80
N MET A 842 -31.18 13.64 -12.80
CA MET A 842 -32.01 14.76 -13.24
C MET A 842 -33.32 14.83 -12.42
N ASN A 843 -34.02 15.97 -12.47
CA ASN A 843 -35.36 16.10 -11.89
C ASN A 843 -36.39 16.59 -12.89
N GLU A 844 -37.53 15.89 -12.88
CA GLU A 844 -38.85 16.36 -13.26
C GLU A 844 -39.82 15.95 -12.15
N ASN A 845 -40.69 16.85 -11.68
CA ASN A 845 -41.78 16.55 -10.72
C ASN A 845 -41.35 15.93 -9.34
N GLY A 846 -40.18 16.27 -8.81
CA GLY A 846 -39.69 15.82 -7.48
C GLY A 846 -38.84 14.56 -7.54
N GLY A 847 -38.01 14.44 -8.57
CA GLY A 847 -37.36 13.22 -9.03
C GLY A 847 -36.16 12.73 -8.23
N ALA A 848 -35.26 13.57 -7.73
CA ALA A 848 -34.06 13.15 -7.00
C ALA A 848 -34.28 13.20 -5.47
N GLN A 849 -34.77 12.10 -4.91
CA GLN A 849 -35.16 11.95 -3.50
C GLN A 849 -34.60 10.66 -2.91
N ASP A 850 -34.18 10.70 -1.64
CA ASP A 850 -33.61 9.56 -0.90
C ASP A 850 -32.47 8.86 -1.66
N ILE A 851 -31.58 9.66 -2.24
CA ILE A 851 -30.37 9.15 -2.88
C ILE A 851 -29.26 9.06 -1.82
N LEU A 852 -28.65 7.89 -1.69
CA LEU A 852 -27.48 7.68 -0.84
C LEU A 852 -26.29 7.34 -1.73
N VAL A 853 -25.24 8.16 -1.69
CA VAL A 853 -23.93 7.81 -2.25
C VAL A 853 -22.98 7.63 -1.06
N THR A 854 -22.48 6.41 -0.88
CA THR A 854 -21.66 6.08 0.28
C THR A 854 -20.49 5.19 -0.11
N HIS A 855 -19.33 5.37 0.53
CA HIS A 855 -18.15 4.52 0.26
C HIS A 855 -17.81 4.42 -1.23
N CYS A 856 -17.98 5.50 -2.01
CA CYS A 856 -17.61 5.50 -3.43
C CYS A 856 -16.30 6.25 -3.63
N ARG A 857 -15.54 5.86 -4.65
CA ARG A 857 -14.42 6.64 -5.18
C ARG A 857 -14.83 7.19 -6.54
N LEU A 858 -14.73 8.50 -6.70
CA LEU A 858 -14.96 9.14 -7.99
C LEU A 858 -13.77 10.01 -8.36
N ARG A 859 -13.26 9.81 -9.57
CA ARG A 859 -12.00 10.39 -10.02
C ARG A 859 -12.02 10.71 -11.51
N ASP A 860 -11.40 11.80 -11.92
CA ASP A 860 -11.19 12.15 -13.33
C ASP A 860 -12.51 12.16 -14.14
N ASN A 861 -13.63 12.48 -13.49
CA ASN A 861 -14.90 12.65 -14.18
C ASN A 861 -15.05 14.12 -14.56
N GLY A 862 -15.18 14.38 -15.86
CA GLY A 862 -15.11 15.71 -16.43
C GLY A 862 -13.98 15.80 -17.46
N TRP A 863 -13.80 16.97 -18.06
CA TRP A 863 -12.82 17.12 -19.11
C TRP A 863 -11.39 17.07 -18.52
N PRO A 864 -10.50 16.18 -19.00
CA PRO A 864 -9.17 16.04 -18.44
C PRO A 864 -8.35 17.33 -18.52
N GLY A 865 -7.63 17.63 -17.44
CA GLY A 865 -6.76 18.80 -17.35
C GLY A 865 -7.50 20.12 -17.11
N GLU A 866 -8.83 20.12 -17.02
CA GLU A 866 -9.59 21.35 -16.82
C GLU A 866 -10.30 21.43 -15.47
N LYS A 867 -9.88 22.41 -14.67
CA LYS A 867 -10.39 22.62 -13.31
C LYS A 867 -11.53 23.65 -13.23
N ASN A 868 -11.78 24.43 -14.30
CA ASN A 868 -12.69 25.59 -14.27
C ASN A 868 -14.06 25.37 -14.95
N GLN A 869 -14.59 24.15 -14.89
CA GLN A 869 -15.77 23.79 -15.70
C GLN A 869 -16.93 23.21 -14.91
N ASN A 870 -18.11 23.28 -15.52
CA ASN A 870 -19.39 22.82 -14.99
C ASN A 870 -19.55 21.28 -14.90
N LEU A 871 -18.45 20.53 -14.88
CA LEU A 871 -18.41 19.06 -14.91
C LEU A 871 -18.11 18.50 -13.53
N GLN A 872 -18.76 17.40 -13.15
CA GLN A 872 -18.62 16.88 -11.78
C GLN A 872 -18.61 15.37 -11.65
N ASN A 873 -17.99 14.95 -10.54
CA ASN A 873 -18.08 13.62 -9.96
C ASN A 873 -19.53 13.29 -9.57
N ILE A 874 -20.23 14.17 -8.83
CA ILE A 874 -21.65 13.95 -8.44
C ILE A 874 -22.48 15.20 -8.69
N VAL A 875 -23.64 15.02 -9.35
CA VAL A 875 -24.69 16.02 -9.50
C VAL A 875 -26.07 15.41 -9.37
N PHE A 876 -26.94 16.16 -8.73
CA PHE A 876 -28.38 15.91 -8.74
C PHE A 876 -29.03 17.08 -9.57
N PHE A 877 -30.31 17.13 -9.94
CA PHE A 877 -31.04 18.32 -10.49
C PHE A 877 -32.36 18.47 -9.73
N THR A 878 -32.85 19.71 -9.45
CA THR A 878 -33.77 20.20 -8.36
C THR A 878 -34.86 19.24 -7.80
N ASP A 879 -35.77 19.66 -6.94
CA ASP A 879 -36.90 18.84 -6.41
C ASP A 879 -38.27 19.50 -6.67
N TYR A 880 -38.27 20.68 -7.30
CA TYR A 880 -39.49 21.42 -7.67
C TYR A 880 -39.65 21.55 -9.19
N ALA A 881 -40.90 21.56 -9.67
CA ALA A 881 -41.21 21.75 -11.08
C ALA A 881 -41.04 23.22 -11.49
N TRP A 882 -40.53 23.47 -12.70
CA TRP A 882 -40.45 24.81 -13.27
C TRP A 882 -41.86 25.40 -13.48
N GLY A 883 -42.12 26.57 -12.86
CA GLY A 883 -43.13 27.50 -13.35
C GLY A 883 -44.45 27.66 -12.59
N ASN A 884 -44.70 27.04 -11.42
CA ASN A 884 -45.97 27.32 -10.71
C ASN A 884 -46.05 26.88 -9.23
N PHE A 885 -45.59 27.68 -8.23
CA PHE A 885 -45.94 27.41 -6.81
C PHE A 885 -45.99 28.69 -5.95
N PRO A 886 -47.17 29.12 -5.45
CA PRO A 886 -47.31 30.20 -4.47
C PRO A 886 -47.14 29.75 -3.00
N LYS A 887 -46.98 28.45 -2.70
CA LYS A 887 -46.73 27.92 -1.35
C LYS A 887 -45.86 26.68 -1.43
N ILE A 888 -44.90 26.58 -0.51
CA ILE A 888 -43.93 25.50 -0.42
C ILE A 888 -44.29 24.56 0.73
N ASP A 889 -44.11 23.28 0.47
CA ASP A 889 -44.19 22.22 1.46
C ASP A 889 -42.77 21.95 2.02
N ILE A 890 -42.49 22.42 3.24
CA ILE A 890 -41.21 22.20 3.95
C ILE A 890 -40.99 20.70 4.21
N GLY A 891 -42.04 19.91 4.40
CA GLY A 891 -41.94 18.46 4.55
C GLY A 891 -41.37 17.79 3.28
N ARG A 892 -41.72 18.31 2.11
CA ARG A 892 -41.13 17.89 0.82
C ARG A 892 -39.72 18.45 0.59
N ALA A 893 -39.43 19.67 1.08
CA ALA A 893 -38.11 20.32 1.02
C ALA A 893 -37.07 19.66 1.94
N ALA A 894 -37.54 18.95 2.97
CA ALA A 894 -36.72 18.28 3.97
C ALA A 894 -36.29 16.85 3.57
N VAL A 895 -36.74 16.34 2.41
CA VAL A 895 -36.37 15.00 1.91
C VAL A 895 -34.93 15.05 1.38
N ARG A 896 -34.06 14.21 1.94
CA ARG A 896 -32.60 14.41 1.88
C ARG A 896 -31.92 13.45 0.91
N ASN A 897 -31.11 13.99 0.00
CA ASN A 897 -30.02 13.21 -0.60
C ASN A 897 -28.81 13.25 0.34
N GLU A 898 -28.07 12.15 0.44
CA GLU A 898 -26.94 12.01 1.34
C GLU A 898 -25.71 11.51 0.59
N VAL A 899 -24.60 12.23 0.70
CA VAL A 899 -23.29 11.81 0.20
C VAL A 899 -22.32 11.74 1.38
N ARG A 900 -21.82 10.54 1.67
CA ARG A 900 -20.94 10.31 2.82
C ARG A 900 -19.86 9.27 2.60
N TYR A 901 -18.78 9.35 3.36
CA TYR A 901 -17.68 8.37 3.31
C TYR A 901 -17.12 8.15 1.90
N CYS A 902 -17.19 9.14 1.03
CA CYS A 902 -16.70 9.06 -0.34
C CYS A 902 -15.33 9.75 -0.48
N LEU A 903 -14.56 9.27 -1.46
CA LEU A 903 -13.36 9.92 -1.97
C LEU A 903 -13.64 10.54 -3.34
N LEU A 904 -13.45 11.85 -3.46
CA LEU A 904 -13.76 12.64 -4.65
C LEU A 904 -12.50 13.38 -5.11
N GLU A 905 -12.01 13.09 -6.32
CA GLU A 905 -10.68 13.49 -6.78
C GLU A 905 -10.67 14.02 -8.21
N ASP A 906 -9.72 14.91 -8.50
CA ASP A 906 -9.25 15.26 -9.86
C ASP A 906 -10.34 15.67 -10.87
N SER A 907 -11.46 16.20 -10.39
CA SER A 907 -12.58 16.67 -11.21
C SER A 907 -12.72 18.19 -11.15
N ALA A 908 -13.37 18.77 -12.17
CA ALA A 908 -13.66 20.21 -12.12
C ALA A 908 -14.54 20.58 -10.91
N VAL A 909 -15.52 19.73 -10.56
CA VAL A 909 -16.27 19.86 -9.30
C VAL A 909 -16.47 18.49 -8.62
N GLY A 910 -16.19 18.40 -7.31
CA GLY A 910 -16.38 17.19 -6.50
C GLY A 910 -17.87 16.85 -6.36
N ILE A 911 -18.63 17.72 -5.70
CA ILE A 911 -20.09 17.61 -5.65
C ILE A 911 -20.69 18.95 -6.08
N LYS A 912 -21.56 18.93 -7.09
CA LYS A 912 -22.27 20.12 -7.58
C LYS A 912 -23.76 19.92 -7.47
N TYR A 913 -24.51 20.82 -6.84
CA TYR A 913 -25.97 20.76 -7.01
C TYR A 913 -26.90 21.95 -6.63
N LYS A 914 -27.94 22.13 -7.50
CA LYS A 914 -29.35 22.64 -7.42
C LYS A 914 -29.60 23.92 -8.23
N GLY A 915 -30.08 23.81 -9.47
CA GLY A 915 -30.66 24.96 -10.16
C GLY A 915 -32.10 25.20 -9.70
N THR A 916 -32.41 26.40 -9.19
CA THR A 916 -33.78 26.90 -8.90
C THR A 916 -34.63 26.01 -7.97
N GLN A 917 -34.47 26.16 -6.65
CA GLN A 917 -35.60 26.08 -5.72
C GLN A 917 -36.05 27.54 -5.44
N TYR A 918 -37.33 27.78 -5.20
CA TYR A 918 -37.87 29.13 -4.96
C TYR A 918 -38.45 29.20 -3.55
N LEU A 919 -37.70 28.78 -2.52
CA LEU A 919 -38.32 28.37 -1.24
C LEU A 919 -38.73 29.51 -0.32
N CYS A 920 -38.21 30.70 -0.52
CA CYS A 920 -38.52 31.84 0.33
C CYS A 920 -38.95 33.01 -0.54
N LEU A 921 -40.19 33.45 -0.32
CA LEU A 921 -40.61 34.82 -0.53
C LEU A 921 -40.96 35.34 0.88
N ASN A 922 -40.22 36.32 1.39
CA ASN A 922 -40.43 37.02 2.66
C ASN A 922 -40.06 36.29 3.98
N HIS A 923 -38.94 35.53 4.04
CA HIS A 923 -38.43 35.07 5.35
C HIS A 923 -37.55 36.16 6.02
N GLU A 924 -38.16 37.00 6.85
CA GLU A 924 -37.45 37.92 7.75
C GLU A 924 -37.14 37.21 9.08
N GLY A 925 -36.05 36.42 9.17
CA GLY A 925 -35.69 35.80 10.45
C GLY A 925 -34.40 34.99 10.48
N THR A 926 -33.76 34.97 11.66
CA THR A 926 -32.60 34.12 12.03
C THR A 926 -33.04 32.67 12.34
N ASP A 927 -34.06 32.17 11.65
CA ASP A 927 -34.70 30.90 11.98
C ASP A 927 -33.81 29.71 11.58
N MET A 928 -33.07 29.19 12.55
CA MET A 928 -32.19 28.03 12.40
C MET A 928 -32.94 26.69 12.39
N THR A 929 -34.28 26.64 12.49
CA THR A 929 -35.04 25.39 12.44
C THR A 929 -34.90 24.68 11.09
N ALA A 930 -34.63 25.43 10.01
CA ALA A 930 -34.42 24.90 8.66
C ALA A 930 -33.00 24.35 8.41
N LYS A 931 -32.06 24.47 9.36
CA LYS A 931 -30.69 23.95 9.22
C LYS A 931 -30.67 22.44 8.98
N ASP A 932 -31.70 21.73 9.45
CA ASP A 932 -31.87 20.28 9.30
C ASP A 932 -32.56 19.89 7.97
N ALA A 933 -33.00 20.84 7.16
CA ALA A 933 -33.60 20.57 5.86
C ALA A 933 -32.55 20.46 4.73
N GLY A 934 -32.94 19.82 3.63
CA GLY A 934 -32.10 19.71 2.43
C GLY A 934 -31.06 18.58 2.43
N ASP A 935 -30.21 18.57 1.41
CA ASP A 935 -29.24 17.49 1.19
C ASP A 935 -28.08 17.57 2.19
N ARG A 936 -27.49 16.41 2.50
CA ARG A 936 -26.38 16.27 3.45
C ARG A 936 -25.14 15.77 2.75
N LEU A 937 -24.09 16.59 2.77
CA LEU A 937 -22.76 16.22 2.28
C LEU A 937 -21.83 16.15 3.49
N HIS A 938 -21.47 14.96 3.93
CA HIS A 938 -20.69 14.81 5.16
C HIS A 938 -19.74 13.65 5.22
N HIS A 939 -18.68 13.77 6.02
CA HIS A 939 -17.69 12.71 6.19
C HIS A 939 -17.08 12.27 4.85
N ASN A 940 -16.88 13.20 3.91
CA ASN A 940 -16.22 12.92 2.64
C ASN A 940 -14.79 13.45 2.66
N ILE A 941 -13.94 12.86 1.83
CA ILE A 941 -12.63 13.39 1.48
C ILE A 941 -12.71 13.88 0.04
N VAL A 942 -12.49 15.18 -0.14
CA VAL A 942 -12.49 15.83 -1.45
C VAL A 942 -11.12 16.44 -1.67
N ARG A 943 -10.42 16.05 -2.74
CA ARG A 943 -9.10 16.60 -3.02
C ARG A 943 -8.88 16.95 -4.48
N ASP A 944 -8.05 17.96 -4.69
CA ASP A 944 -7.49 18.35 -5.99
C ASP A 944 -8.51 18.73 -7.07
N CYS A 945 -9.77 18.92 -6.65
CA CYS A 945 -10.86 19.38 -7.52
C CYS A 945 -10.73 20.88 -7.80
N GLY A 946 -11.29 21.36 -8.92
CA GLY A 946 -11.47 22.80 -9.11
C GLY A 946 -12.34 23.40 -8.02
N ARG A 947 -13.54 22.87 -7.82
CA ARG A 947 -14.43 23.19 -6.69
C ARG A 947 -14.71 21.91 -5.89
N GLY A 948 -14.49 21.93 -4.58
CA GLY A 948 -14.71 20.78 -3.71
C GLY A 948 -16.20 20.46 -3.55
N LEU A 949 -16.89 21.25 -2.73
CA LEU A 949 -18.34 21.16 -2.52
C LEU A 949 -19.02 22.42 -3.06
N LEU A 950 -20.03 22.28 -3.91
CA LEU A 950 -20.77 23.39 -4.50
C LEU A 950 -22.27 23.28 -4.22
N PHE A 951 -22.78 24.16 -3.37
CA PHE A 951 -24.19 24.30 -3.02
C PHE A 951 -24.87 25.39 -3.84
N CYS A 952 -25.93 25.03 -4.56
CA CYS A 952 -26.80 25.95 -5.28
C CYS A 952 -28.27 25.85 -4.80
N GLN A 953 -28.50 25.30 -3.61
CA GLN A 953 -29.84 25.06 -3.02
C GLN A 953 -30.15 25.98 -1.85
N ASP A 954 -31.44 26.24 -1.62
CA ASP A 954 -31.84 27.13 -0.52
C ASP A 954 -31.60 26.47 0.85
N PHE A 955 -31.66 25.14 0.97
CA PHE A 955 -31.37 24.41 2.21
C PHE A 955 -30.39 23.27 1.98
N GLY A 956 -29.39 23.11 2.84
CA GLY A 956 -28.47 21.98 2.79
C GLY A 956 -27.38 22.04 3.87
N GLN A 957 -26.70 20.92 4.07
CA GLN A 957 -25.66 20.77 5.09
C GLN A 957 -24.33 20.29 4.49
N ALA A 958 -23.25 20.95 4.86
CA ALA A 958 -21.88 20.46 4.68
C ALA A 958 -21.24 20.27 6.06
N TYR A 959 -20.91 19.03 6.46
CA TYR A 959 -20.25 18.81 7.74
C TYR A 959 -19.32 17.62 7.84
N ASN A 960 -18.33 17.68 8.73
CA ASN A 960 -17.31 16.63 8.91
C ASN A 960 -16.58 16.26 7.60
N ASN A 961 -16.52 17.15 6.61
CA ASN A 961 -15.76 16.89 5.38
C ASN A 961 -14.31 17.35 5.56
N ILE A 962 -13.42 16.67 4.85
CA ILE A 962 -12.02 17.07 4.67
C ILE A 962 -11.86 17.48 3.20
N VAL A 963 -11.56 18.75 2.95
CA VAL A 963 -11.38 19.30 1.59
C VAL A 963 -9.96 19.82 1.44
N VAL A 964 -9.21 19.31 0.46
CA VAL A 964 -7.76 19.54 0.36
C VAL A 964 -7.35 19.95 -1.05
N GLY A 965 -6.52 20.97 -1.20
CA GLY A 965 -5.87 21.30 -2.48
C GLY A 965 -6.83 21.73 -3.61
N CYS A 966 -8.05 22.14 -3.27
CA CYS A 966 -9.03 22.60 -4.25
C CYS A 966 -8.83 24.09 -4.60
N ASP A 967 -9.23 24.53 -5.79
CA ASP A 967 -9.25 25.98 -6.07
C ASP A 967 -10.28 26.66 -5.16
N VAL A 968 -11.46 26.08 -5.01
CA VAL A 968 -12.48 26.49 -4.04
C VAL A 968 -12.89 25.30 -3.19
N GLY A 969 -12.74 25.37 -1.87
CA GLY A 969 -13.05 24.27 -0.95
C GLY A 969 -14.56 24.00 -0.87
N ILE A 970 -15.31 24.94 -0.32
CA ILE A 970 -16.78 24.89 -0.20
C ILE A 970 -17.37 26.20 -0.75
N GLU A 971 -18.25 26.09 -1.73
CA GLU A 971 -18.93 27.22 -2.36
C GLU A 971 -20.44 27.16 -2.12
N ILE A 972 -21.01 28.30 -1.75
CA ILE A 972 -22.44 28.51 -1.54
C ILE A 972 -22.91 29.59 -2.53
N GLY A 973 -23.89 29.28 -3.36
CA GLY A 973 -24.68 30.30 -4.04
C GLY A 973 -24.27 30.70 -5.47
N SER A 974 -23.91 29.76 -6.34
CA SER A 974 -23.80 30.06 -7.78
C SER A 974 -25.18 30.46 -8.37
N PRO A 975 -25.27 31.51 -9.21
CA PRO A 975 -26.54 32.00 -9.75
C PRO A 975 -27.27 30.98 -10.64
N PRO A 976 -28.61 30.90 -10.56
CA PRO A 976 -29.40 30.31 -11.62
C PRO A 976 -29.39 31.21 -12.86
N ALA A 977 -29.53 30.61 -14.04
CA ALA A 977 -29.63 31.33 -15.32
C ALA A 977 -30.86 32.28 -15.42
N THR A 978 -31.81 32.19 -14.48
CA THR A 978 -33.14 32.83 -14.56
C THR A 978 -33.30 34.13 -13.75
N GLY A 979 -32.30 34.54 -12.96
CA GLY A 979 -32.21 35.90 -12.39
C GLY A 979 -33.03 36.21 -11.12
N TYR A 980 -34.08 35.45 -10.76
CA TYR A 980 -34.91 35.75 -9.57
C TYR A 980 -34.68 34.74 -8.45
N ARG A 981 -34.17 35.13 -7.26
CA ARG A 981 -34.12 34.27 -6.06
C ARG A 981 -33.86 35.06 -4.76
N GLU A 982 -34.45 34.64 -3.65
CA GLU A 982 -34.00 34.98 -2.28
C GLU A 982 -32.72 34.20 -1.91
N LEU A 983 -32.16 34.48 -0.72
CA LEU A 983 -30.82 34.04 -0.31
C LEU A 983 -30.81 32.61 0.28
N PHE A 984 -29.66 31.94 0.13
CA PHE A 984 -29.46 30.53 0.49
C PHE A 984 -29.25 30.34 2.01
N HIS A 985 -29.91 29.36 2.61
CA HIS A 985 -29.77 28.92 4.01
C HIS A 985 -28.97 27.59 4.09
N VAL A 986 -27.71 27.62 3.66
CA VAL A 986 -26.81 26.46 3.75
C VAL A 986 -25.98 26.53 5.03
N ALA A 987 -25.96 25.43 5.78
CA ALA A 987 -25.14 25.30 6.98
C ALA A 987 -23.82 24.59 6.66
N VAL A 988 -22.70 25.29 6.84
CA VAL A 988 -21.35 24.72 6.71
C VAL A 988 -20.74 24.66 8.10
N TYR A 989 -20.67 23.46 8.67
CA TYR A 989 -20.18 23.29 10.02
C TYR A 989 -19.29 22.08 10.21
N ASN A 990 -18.33 22.15 11.12
CA ASN A 990 -17.41 21.04 11.39
C ASN A 990 -16.64 20.55 10.14
N ASN A 991 -16.21 21.42 9.23
CA ASN A 991 -15.39 21.00 8.10
C ASN A 991 -13.93 21.38 8.33
N THR A 992 -13.02 20.59 7.77
CA THR A 992 -11.61 20.96 7.64
C THR A 992 -11.31 21.21 6.18
N THR A 993 -10.86 22.42 5.88
CA THR A 993 -10.44 22.82 4.54
C THR A 993 -8.97 23.21 4.59
N ILE A 994 -8.16 22.62 3.70
CA ILE A 994 -6.70 22.65 3.74
C ILE A 994 -6.18 23.05 2.36
N ASP A 995 -5.23 23.99 2.32
CA ASP A 995 -4.48 24.37 1.11
C ASP A 995 -5.38 24.70 -0.10
N CYS A 996 -6.60 25.20 0.17
CA CYS A 996 -7.49 25.68 -0.87
C CYS A 996 -7.20 27.14 -1.19
N LYS A 997 -7.32 27.56 -2.47
CA LYS A 997 -7.14 28.99 -2.82
C LYS A 997 -8.20 29.85 -2.13
N THR A 998 -9.44 29.37 -2.10
CA THR A 998 -10.55 29.91 -1.31
C THR A 998 -11.15 28.77 -0.52
N ASN A 999 -11.19 28.85 0.82
CA ASN A 999 -11.60 27.70 1.62
C ASN A 999 -13.12 27.56 1.70
N ILE A 1000 -13.82 28.61 2.14
CA ILE A 1000 -15.28 28.66 2.11
C ILE A 1000 -15.71 30.00 1.52
N VAL A 1001 -16.59 29.96 0.53
CA VAL A 1001 -17.09 31.16 -0.14
C VAL A 1001 -18.59 31.12 -0.30
N GLN A 1002 -19.22 32.26 -0.04
CA GLN A 1002 -20.58 32.55 -0.47
C GLN A 1002 -20.56 33.56 -1.61
N TRP A 1003 -21.26 33.23 -2.68
CA TRP A 1003 -21.30 33.99 -3.92
C TRP A 1003 -22.72 34.50 -4.22
N LYS A 1004 -22.81 35.66 -4.87
CA LYS A 1004 -24.06 36.25 -5.43
C LYS A 1004 -23.93 36.29 -6.96
N GLY A 1005 -25.01 36.26 -7.73
CA GLY A 1005 -24.99 36.03 -9.19
C GLY A 1005 -24.51 37.12 -10.18
N TRP A 1006 -24.16 36.73 -11.42
CA TRP A 1006 -23.61 37.53 -12.55
C TRP A 1006 -24.56 38.53 -13.27
N SER A 1007 -25.77 38.86 -12.79
CA SER A 1007 -26.64 39.79 -13.55
C SER A 1007 -27.47 40.75 -12.70
N GLU A 1008 -27.67 41.96 -13.21
CA GLU A 1008 -28.47 43.08 -12.66
C GLU A 1008 -29.95 42.76 -12.37
N LYS A 1009 -30.41 41.52 -12.56
CA LYS A 1009 -31.82 41.12 -12.43
C LYS A 1009 -32.21 40.54 -11.07
N ALA A 1010 -31.48 40.85 -10.00
CA ALA A 1010 -31.90 40.47 -8.65
C ALA A 1010 -33.28 41.08 -8.32
N CYS A 1011 -34.06 40.35 -7.51
CA CYS A 1011 -35.32 40.79 -6.93
C CYS A 1011 -35.26 42.24 -6.40
N ASN A 1012 -36.39 42.94 -6.46
CA ASN A 1012 -36.59 44.37 -6.14
C ASN A 1012 -36.27 44.80 -4.67
N TYR A 1013 -35.28 44.22 -3.99
CA TYR A 1013 -34.70 44.81 -2.78
C TYR A 1013 -33.87 46.04 -3.18
N ARG A 1014 -34.58 47.12 -3.53
CA ARG A 1014 -34.05 48.43 -3.91
C ARG A 1014 -33.60 49.25 -2.70
N THR A 1015 -33.59 48.66 -1.51
CA THR A 1015 -33.21 49.33 -0.26
C THR A 1015 -32.03 48.57 0.36
N PRO A 1016 -30.84 49.19 0.46
CA PRO A 1016 -29.77 48.73 1.34
C PRO A 1016 -30.30 48.53 2.78
N PRO A 1017 -29.76 47.56 3.54
CA PRO A 1017 -28.66 46.64 3.20
C PRO A 1017 -29.07 45.28 2.56
N PHE A 1018 -28.10 44.55 2.00
CA PHE A 1018 -28.18 43.17 1.46
C PHE A 1018 -27.97 42.13 2.56
N HIS A 1019 -28.81 41.10 2.66
CA HIS A 1019 -28.82 40.17 3.82
C HIS A 1019 -28.24 38.76 3.54
N PRO A 1020 -26.92 38.56 3.34
CA PRO A 1020 -26.36 37.24 3.06
C PRO A 1020 -26.48 36.31 4.26
N HIS A 1021 -27.37 35.33 4.17
CA HIS A 1021 -27.42 34.22 5.12
C HIS A 1021 -26.18 33.33 4.95
N PHE A 1022 -25.15 33.57 5.76
CA PHE A 1022 -23.90 32.80 5.73
C PHE A 1022 -23.68 32.11 7.06
N HIS A 1023 -23.69 30.78 7.10
CA HIS A 1023 -23.50 30.02 8.32
C HIS A 1023 -22.24 29.17 8.23
N ALA A 1024 -21.15 29.67 8.81
CA ALA A 1024 -19.88 28.98 8.95
C ALA A 1024 -19.61 28.73 10.44
N TRP A 1025 -19.87 27.51 10.91
CA TRP A 1025 -19.75 27.18 12.32
C TRP A 1025 -18.70 26.11 12.58
N ASN A 1026 -17.76 26.36 13.50
CA ASN A 1026 -16.87 25.33 14.00
C ASN A 1026 -15.99 24.67 12.92
N ASN A 1027 -15.59 25.43 11.90
CA ASN A 1027 -14.73 24.94 10.83
C ASN A 1027 -13.25 25.16 11.17
N ILE A 1028 -12.38 24.36 10.55
CA ILE A 1028 -10.92 24.51 10.60
C ILE A 1028 -10.47 24.89 9.18
N VAL A 1029 -9.87 26.07 9.07
CA VAL A 1029 -9.39 26.63 7.80
C VAL A 1029 -7.88 26.74 7.85
N VAL A 1030 -7.18 25.99 7.01
CA VAL A 1030 -5.73 25.83 7.08
C VAL A 1030 -5.07 26.29 5.79
N ASN A 1031 -4.01 27.09 5.92
CA ASN A 1031 -3.14 27.49 4.80
C ASN A 1031 -3.90 28.03 3.57
N ALA A 1032 -5.03 28.68 3.80
CA ALA A 1032 -5.75 29.40 2.77
C ALA A 1032 -4.83 30.38 2.04
N ALA A 1033 -4.93 30.50 0.71
CA ALA A 1033 -4.16 31.50 -0.02
C ALA A 1033 -4.47 32.92 0.50
N SER A 1034 -3.46 33.78 0.57
CA SER A 1034 -3.62 35.22 0.87
C SER A 1034 -3.24 36.05 -0.32
N GLU A 1035 -3.91 35.82 -1.45
CA GLU A 1035 -3.76 36.71 -2.58
C GLU A 1035 -4.74 37.88 -2.44
N ALA A 1036 -4.30 39.08 -2.78
CA ALA A 1036 -5.06 40.33 -2.66
C ALA A 1036 -6.32 40.40 -3.56
N SER A 1037 -6.57 39.37 -4.38
CA SER A 1037 -7.70 39.33 -5.32
C SER A 1037 -9.03 39.10 -4.62
N ALA A 1038 -10.12 39.59 -5.23
CA ALA A 1038 -11.46 39.62 -4.64
C ALA A 1038 -12.05 38.25 -4.32
N ASP A 1039 -11.55 37.21 -4.94
CA ASP A 1039 -12.08 35.85 -4.99
C ASP A 1039 -11.35 34.85 -4.07
N ARG A 1040 -10.20 35.21 -3.47
CA ARG A 1040 -9.24 34.26 -2.85
C ARG A 1040 -9.00 34.43 -1.35
N ALA A 1041 -9.98 34.94 -0.60
CA ALA A 1041 -9.89 35.02 0.86
C ALA A 1041 -10.20 33.66 1.54
N PRO A 1042 -9.66 33.38 2.74
CA PRO A 1042 -9.97 32.15 3.48
C PRO A 1042 -11.47 31.92 3.68
N LEU A 1043 -12.18 32.95 4.17
CA LEU A 1043 -13.64 33.05 4.10
C LEU A 1043 -14.02 34.25 3.25
N ALA A 1044 -14.90 34.05 2.27
CA ALA A 1044 -15.31 35.12 1.36
C ALA A 1044 -16.84 35.19 1.23
N ILE A 1045 -17.39 36.40 1.35
CA ILE A 1045 -18.79 36.74 1.04
C ILE A 1045 -18.73 37.77 -0.08
N LEU A 1046 -19.02 37.33 -1.30
CA LEU A 1046 -18.76 38.11 -2.52
C LEU A 1046 -20.07 38.59 -3.15
N PRO A 1047 -20.40 39.89 -3.02
CA PRO A 1047 -21.43 40.55 -3.81
C PRO A 1047 -20.87 40.84 -5.20
N THR A 1048 -21.66 40.55 -6.23
CA THR A 1048 -21.27 40.68 -7.62
C THR A 1048 -21.89 41.90 -8.27
N TYR A 1049 -21.48 43.11 -7.86
CA TYR A 1049 -21.94 44.31 -8.56
C TYR A 1049 -20.88 45.41 -8.67
N THR A 1050 -21.06 46.18 -9.73
CA THR A 1050 -20.40 47.44 -10.13
C THR A 1050 -20.79 48.64 -9.26
N LYS A 1051 -21.61 48.45 -8.21
CA LYS A 1051 -21.99 49.48 -7.22
C LYS A 1051 -21.75 48.95 -5.80
N PRO A 1052 -21.35 49.81 -4.84
CA PRO A 1052 -21.23 49.41 -3.43
C PRO A 1052 -22.57 48.88 -2.92
N VAL A 1053 -22.61 47.63 -2.46
CA VAL A 1053 -23.76 47.05 -1.78
C VAL A 1053 -23.43 46.99 -0.30
N GLU A 1054 -24.21 47.66 0.54
CA GLU A 1054 -24.11 47.55 2.00
C GLU A 1054 -24.57 46.15 2.41
N ILE A 1055 -23.79 45.43 3.22
CA ILE A 1055 -24.09 44.06 3.69
C ILE A 1055 -24.71 44.16 5.08
N ASP A 1056 -25.85 43.49 5.32
CA ASP A 1056 -26.43 43.29 6.64
C ASP A 1056 -25.73 42.13 7.34
N PHE A 1057 -24.78 42.51 8.17
CA PHE A 1057 -24.00 41.59 8.97
C PHE A 1057 -24.80 40.84 10.03
N LYS A 1058 -26.07 41.19 10.33
CA LYS A 1058 -26.93 40.41 11.24
C LYS A 1058 -27.28 39.02 10.70
N THR A 1059 -27.09 38.80 9.40
CA THR A 1059 -27.38 37.54 8.72
C THR A 1059 -26.14 36.67 8.44
N VAL A 1060 -24.96 37.19 8.81
CA VAL A 1060 -23.67 36.49 8.69
C VAL A 1060 -23.27 35.93 10.05
N HIS A 1061 -23.12 34.61 10.12
CA HIS A 1061 -22.77 33.88 11.33
C HIS A 1061 -21.49 33.08 11.09
N VAL A 1062 -20.36 33.64 11.52
CA VAL A 1062 -19.07 32.93 11.56
C VAL A 1062 -18.69 32.71 13.02
N GLU A 1063 -18.88 31.49 13.51
CA GLU A 1063 -18.72 31.18 14.93
C GLU A 1063 -17.80 29.98 15.15
N ASN A 1064 -17.04 29.96 16.25
CA ASN A 1064 -16.12 28.86 16.61
C ASN A 1064 -15.14 28.43 15.50
N THR A 1065 -14.81 29.30 14.55
CA THR A 1065 -13.98 28.93 13.40
C THR A 1065 -12.51 29.23 13.68
N LEU A 1066 -11.65 28.25 13.40
CA LEU A 1066 -10.20 28.33 13.59
C LEU A 1066 -9.48 28.56 12.26
N PHE A 1067 -8.66 29.60 12.22
CA PHE A 1067 -7.78 29.93 11.10
C PHE A 1067 -6.33 29.56 11.44
N ALA A 1068 -5.76 28.61 10.70
CA ALA A 1068 -4.44 28.06 10.95
C ALA A 1068 -3.41 28.52 9.91
N GLY A 1069 -2.20 28.85 10.37
CA GLY A 1069 -1.14 29.47 9.57
C GLY A 1069 -1.30 30.99 9.42
N ARG A 1070 -2.15 31.63 10.25
CA ARG A 1070 -2.53 33.06 10.14
C ARG A 1070 -2.54 33.71 11.52
N SER A 1071 -2.19 35.00 11.59
CA SER A 1071 -2.28 35.78 12.84
C SER A 1071 -3.58 36.60 12.91
N PRO A 1072 -4.04 37.02 14.11
CA PRO A 1072 -5.26 37.81 14.29
C PRO A 1072 -5.31 39.11 13.49
N GLU A 1073 -4.15 39.66 13.13
CA GLU A 1073 -3.98 40.93 12.43
C GLU A 1073 -4.05 40.79 10.90
N GLN A 1074 -3.90 39.59 10.36
CA GLN A 1074 -4.00 39.36 8.92
C GLN A 1074 -5.49 39.30 8.49
N PRO A 1075 -5.86 39.90 7.34
CA PRO A 1075 -7.22 39.76 6.81
C PRO A 1075 -7.53 38.30 6.45
N THR A 1076 -8.57 37.73 7.06
CA THR A 1076 -9.01 36.33 6.82
C THR A 1076 -10.46 36.21 6.35
N ILE A 1077 -11.26 37.27 6.57
CA ILE A 1077 -12.65 37.34 6.16
C ILE A 1077 -12.80 38.48 5.16
N ARG A 1078 -13.36 38.18 4.00
CA ARG A 1078 -13.72 39.19 3.01
C ARG A 1078 -15.23 39.31 2.90
N ALA A 1079 -15.74 40.52 2.98
CA ALA A 1079 -17.16 40.83 2.81
C ALA A 1079 -17.29 42.03 1.85
N GLY A 1080 -17.69 41.77 0.61
CA GLY A 1080 -17.67 42.82 -0.41
C GLY A 1080 -16.27 43.26 -0.78
N SER A 1081 -16.08 44.58 -0.88
CA SER A 1081 -14.78 45.20 -1.09
C SER A 1081 -13.95 45.29 0.20
N ALA A 1082 -14.56 45.06 1.36
CA ALA A 1082 -13.91 45.18 2.65
C ALA A 1082 -13.29 43.84 3.10
N SER A 1083 -12.12 43.93 3.73
CA SER A 1083 -11.38 42.79 4.27
C SER A 1083 -11.15 43.02 5.76
N TYR A 1084 -11.33 41.97 6.55
CA TYR A 1084 -11.34 42.03 8.00
C TYR A 1084 -10.36 41.02 8.56
N SER A 1085 -9.55 41.49 9.48
CA SER A 1085 -8.79 40.62 10.36
C SER A 1085 -9.74 39.91 11.33
N VAL A 1086 -9.30 38.83 11.97
CA VAL A 1086 -10.13 38.14 12.97
C VAL A 1086 -10.52 39.08 14.10
N ALA A 1087 -9.58 39.92 14.56
CA ALA A 1087 -9.83 40.89 15.62
C ALA A 1087 -10.87 41.95 15.20
N ASP A 1088 -10.79 42.44 13.97
CA ASP A 1088 -11.74 43.45 13.46
C ASP A 1088 -13.13 42.86 13.25
N ALA A 1089 -13.22 41.62 12.77
CA ALA A 1089 -14.48 40.90 12.64
C ALA A 1089 -15.15 40.68 14.02
N MET A 1090 -14.38 40.31 15.06
CA MET A 1090 -14.92 40.17 16.42
C MET A 1090 -15.40 41.51 16.98
N LYS A 1091 -14.65 42.61 16.79
CA LYS A 1091 -15.05 43.97 17.22
C LYS A 1091 -16.30 44.47 16.50
N ALA A 1092 -16.45 44.12 15.22
CA ALA A 1092 -17.61 44.46 14.41
C ALA A 1092 -18.84 43.57 14.72
N GLY A 1093 -18.72 42.59 15.63
CA GLY A 1093 -19.81 41.70 16.06
C GLY A 1093 -20.09 40.53 15.12
N TRP A 1094 -19.17 40.20 14.21
CA TRP A 1094 -19.38 39.23 13.12
C TRP A 1094 -19.08 37.78 13.49
N GLY A 1095 -18.46 37.58 14.63
CA GLY A 1095 -18.13 36.26 15.10
C GLY A 1095 -17.99 36.20 16.60
N LYS A 1096 -18.69 35.23 17.17
CA LYS A 1096 -18.45 34.78 18.54
C LYS A 1096 -17.39 33.68 18.43
N TRP A 1097 -16.28 33.85 19.15
CA TRP A 1097 -15.24 32.83 19.28
C TRP A 1097 -14.53 32.50 17.96
N LEU A 1098 -13.93 33.50 17.31
CA LEU A 1098 -13.00 33.27 16.21
C LEU A 1098 -11.59 33.08 16.75
N TRP A 1099 -10.83 32.16 16.15
CA TRP A 1099 -9.53 31.76 16.66
C TRP A 1099 -8.48 31.80 15.56
N THR A 1100 -7.24 32.12 15.93
CA THR A 1100 -6.11 32.02 15.01
C THR A 1100 -5.00 31.17 15.63
N CYS A 1101 -4.36 30.36 14.81
CA CYS A 1101 -3.15 29.62 15.15
C CYS A 1101 -2.06 30.04 14.15
N PRO A 1102 -1.03 30.79 14.56
CA PRO A 1102 0.02 31.26 13.65
C PRO A 1102 0.80 30.13 13.00
N ASP A 1103 0.91 28.99 13.68
CA ASP A 1103 1.63 27.81 13.21
C ASP A 1103 0.64 26.70 12.80
N ALA A 1104 0.39 26.59 11.50
CA ALA A 1104 -0.44 25.51 10.97
C ALA A 1104 0.18 24.12 11.28
N ALA A 1105 1.50 24.00 11.35
CA ALA A 1105 2.16 22.74 11.68
C ALA A 1105 1.99 22.37 13.17
N ALA A 1106 1.81 23.35 14.07
CA ALA A 1106 1.51 23.11 15.49
C ALA A 1106 0.18 22.38 15.69
N LEU A 1107 -0.84 22.73 14.90
CA LEU A 1107 -2.15 22.03 14.87
C LEU A 1107 -2.01 20.55 14.52
N PHE A 1108 -0.92 20.20 13.86
CA PHE A 1108 -0.71 18.91 13.22
C PHE A 1108 0.47 18.10 13.79
N SER A 1109 1.13 18.60 14.85
CA SER A 1109 2.37 18.03 15.40
C SER A 1109 2.29 17.59 16.86
N GLY A 1110 1.16 17.82 17.55
CA GLY A 1110 0.96 17.35 18.93
C GLY A 1110 1.89 17.98 19.98
N LYS A 1111 2.53 19.13 19.69
CA LYS A 1111 3.43 19.85 20.62
C LYS A 1111 2.66 20.46 21.82
N GLN A 1112 3.37 20.74 22.92
CA GLN A 1112 2.81 21.11 24.23
C GLN A 1112 1.94 22.40 24.25
N ASP A 1113 2.14 23.33 23.31
CA ASP A 1113 1.28 24.51 23.13
C ASP A 1113 0.02 24.24 22.28
N ALA A 1114 -0.03 23.10 21.57
CA ALA A 1114 -1.24 22.59 20.91
C ALA A 1114 -2.30 22.11 21.93
N ALA A 1115 -1.96 22.08 23.22
CA ALA A 1115 -2.90 21.81 24.31
C ALA A 1115 -4.06 22.84 24.38
N ALA A 1116 -3.91 24.02 23.74
CA ALA A 1116 -4.93 25.07 23.69
C ALA A 1116 -6.11 24.76 22.73
N TRP A 1117 -5.92 23.85 21.76
CA TRP A 1117 -6.88 23.59 20.68
C TRP A 1117 -7.02 22.09 20.49
N LYS A 1118 -8.10 21.53 21.02
CA LYS A 1118 -8.45 20.13 20.81
C LYS A 1118 -9.58 20.05 19.81
N THR A 1119 -9.42 19.30 18.73
CA THR A 1119 -10.56 18.64 18.09
C THR A 1119 -11.21 17.71 19.12
N ARG A 1120 -12.52 17.45 19.06
CA ARG A 1120 -13.19 16.66 20.11
C ARG A 1120 -12.84 15.16 20.01
N GLY A 1121 -11.79 14.75 20.73
CA GLY A 1121 -11.12 13.44 20.67
C GLY A 1121 -9.61 13.70 20.48
N ASP A 1122 -8.70 12.84 20.95
CA ASP A 1122 -7.25 13.07 20.84
C ASP A 1122 -6.77 12.96 19.36
N PHE A 1123 -7.30 13.81 18.48
CA PHE A 1123 -7.00 13.83 17.05
C PHE A 1123 -5.96 14.88 16.75
N VAL A 1124 -5.01 14.47 15.94
CA VAL A 1124 -4.10 15.33 15.20
C VAL A 1124 -4.65 15.34 13.78
N ILE A 1125 -5.21 16.45 13.33
CA ILE A 1125 -5.40 16.67 11.89
C ILE A 1125 -3.97 16.83 11.35
N SER A 1126 -3.64 16.43 10.14
CA SER A 1126 -2.39 16.89 9.52
C SER A 1126 -2.70 17.32 8.11
N ALA A 1127 -2.60 18.61 7.82
CA ALA A 1127 -2.48 19.01 6.42
C ALA A 1127 -1.26 18.31 5.84
N ALA A 1128 -1.44 17.68 4.69
CA ALA A 1128 -0.30 17.31 3.88
C ALA A 1128 0.37 18.61 3.43
N VAL A 1129 1.50 18.95 4.05
CA VAL A 1129 2.38 20.01 3.57
C VAL A 1129 3.58 19.31 2.93
N GLY A 1130 3.58 19.20 1.59
CA GLY A 1130 4.65 18.56 0.82
C GLY A 1130 4.69 17.03 0.93
N ASP A 1131 5.89 16.44 0.96
CA ASP A 1131 6.17 14.99 0.85
C ASP A 1131 5.79 14.15 2.09
N ARG A 1132 4.75 14.52 2.85
CA ARG A 1132 4.24 13.72 3.97
C ARG A 1132 2.78 13.35 3.76
N PRO A 1133 2.40 12.06 3.93
CA PRO A 1133 1.01 11.64 3.82
C PRO A 1133 0.18 12.22 4.96
N ALA A 1134 -1.05 12.64 4.66
CA ALA A 1134 -2.03 13.00 5.69
C ALA A 1134 -2.33 11.77 6.55
N VAL A 1135 -2.13 11.85 7.87
CA VAL A 1135 -2.46 10.77 8.79
C VAL A 1135 -3.55 11.26 9.73
N THR A 1136 -4.74 10.66 9.64
CA THR A 1136 -5.79 10.79 10.64
C THR A 1136 -6.05 9.40 11.22
N VAL A 1137 -5.81 9.21 12.51
CA VAL A 1137 -6.11 7.95 13.21
C VAL A 1137 -7.19 8.22 14.26
N GLY A 1138 -8.34 7.58 14.09
CA GLY A 1138 -9.35 7.43 15.13
C GLY A 1138 -10.75 7.24 14.56
N ASN A 1139 -11.19 5.98 14.54
CA ASN A 1139 -12.53 5.48 14.30
C ASN A 1139 -13.30 5.92 13.01
N GLY A 1140 -13.09 5.25 11.86
CA GLY A 1140 -13.92 5.43 10.64
C GLY A 1140 -15.20 4.63 10.48
N GLY A 1141 -16.21 5.22 9.84
CA GLY A 1141 -17.57 4.72 10.05
C GLY A 1141 -17.83 4.56 11.56
N LYS A 1142 -17.42 5.54 12.37
CA LYS A 1142 -17.33 5.35 13.81
C LYS A 1142 -16.40 4.20 14.26
N GLY A 1143 -15.24 3.97 13.63
CA GLY A 1143 -14.48 2.70 13.79
C GLY A 1143 -13.15 2.45 13.05
N GLY A 1144 -13.15 2.37 11.72
CA GLY A 1144 -12.09 1.83 10.87
C GLY A 1144 -11.55 2.76 9.78
N ASP A 1145 -11.03 2.15 8.72
CA ASP A 1145 -10.30 2.82 7.64
C ASP A 1145 -11.22 3.14 6.45
N HIS A 1146 -10.88 4.18 5.68
CA HIS A 1146 -11.60 4.56 4.48
C HIS A 1146 -11.39 3.51 3.38
N PRO A 1147 -12.45 3.06 2.68
CA PRO A 1147 -12.41 1.90 1.77
C PRO A 1147 -11.44 2.03 0.58
N TYR A 1148 -11.07 3.25 0.19
CA TYR A 1148 -10.11 3.49 -0.91
C TYR A 1148 -8.84 4.21 -0.50
N LEU A 1149 -8.66 4.51 0.79
CA LEU A 1149 -7.47 5.18 1.28
C LEU A 1149 -6.93 4.38 2.46
N PRO A 1150 -5.97 3.48 2.23
CA PRO A 1150 -5.42 2.68 3.31
C PRO A 1150 -4.84 3.58 4.39
N ARG A 1151 -5.16 3.27 5.65
CA ARG A 1151 -4.73 4.01 6.85
C ARG A 1151 -5.27 5.44 6.99
N VAL A 1152 -6.23 5.84 6.16
CA VAL A 1152 -6.94 7.11 6.32
C VAL A 1152 -8.26 6.84 7.03
N ARG A 1153 -8.45 7.36 8.25
CA ARG A 1153 -9.72 7.27 8.98
C ARG A 1153 -10.48 8.58 8.89
N ILE A 1154 -11.75 8.52 8.55
CA ILE A 1154 -12.63 9.70 8.64
C ILE A 1154 -13.14 9.80 10.07
N PRO A 1155 -12.82 10.87 10.81
CA PRO A 1155 -13.22 11.00 12.20
C PRO A 1155 -14.72 11.31 12.34
N ASP A 1156 -15.29 10.95 13.50
CA ASP A 1156 -16.68 11.24 13.86
C ASP A 1156 -17.00 12.74 13.96
N TYR A 1157 -15.96 13.55 14.13
CA TYR A 1157 -16.07 14.98 14.36
C TYR A 1157 -14.80 15.69 13.90
N VAL A 1158 -14.99 16.78 13.17
CA VAL A 1158 -13.92 17.62 12.65
C VAL A 1158 -14.24 19.06 13.02
N GLY A 1159 -13.62 19.66 14.04
CA GLY A 1159 -13.96 21.04 14.40
C GLY A 1159 -13.09 21.62 15.52
N ALA A 1160 -13.12 22.95 15.64
CA ALA A 1160 -12.26 23.70 16.56
C ALA A 1160 -12.91 23.88 17.94
N VAL A 1161 -12.28 23.37 19.00
CA VAL A 1161 -12.82 23.46 20.36
C VAL A 1161 -11.77 24.05 21.32
N PRO A 1162 -12.14 25.01 22.21
CA PRO A 1162 -11.18 25.62 23.14
C PRO A 1162 -10.73 24.66 24.24
N SER A 1163 -9.45 24.71 24.62
CA SER A 1163 -8.91 23.99 25.77
C SER A 1163 -9.62 24.40 27.06
N GLY A 1164 -10.21 23.41 27.75
CA GLY A 1164 -11.01 23.62 28.97
C GLY A 1164 -12.47 23.20 28.82
N LYS A 1165 -13.01 23.16 27.59
CA LYS A 1165 -14.31 22.54 27.29
C LYS A 1165 -14.22 21.15 26.66
N CYS A 1166 -13.00 20.72 26.34
CA CYS A 1166 -12.67 19.35 25.94
C CYS A 1166 -12.29 18.48 27.15
N SER A 1167 -13.25 18.18 28.02
CA SER A 1167 -13.19 16.93 28.79
C SER A 1167 -13.80 15.82 27.93
N GLY A 1168 -13.13 14.67 27.84
CA GLY A 1168 -13.49 13.51 27.01
C GLY A 1168 -14.80 12.81 27.37
N ALA A 1169 -15.81 13.53 27.84
CA ALA A 1169 -17.18 13.06 27.78
C ALA A 1169 -17.67 13.28 26.34
N ALA A 1170 -18.02 12.20 25.64
CA ALA A 1170 -19.20 12.29 24.78
C ALA A 1170 -20.24 13.10 25.55
N TRP A 1171 -20.83 14.13 24.94
CA TRP A 1171 -21.85 14.92 25.60
C TRP A 1171 -22.84 13.94 26.24
N ASP A 1172 -22.79 13.86 27.57
CA ASP A 1172 -23.54 12.90 28.36
C ASP A 1172 -24.88 13.57 28.64
N PRO A 1173 -25.98 13.12 28.01
CA PRO A 1173 -27.29 13.73 28.24
C PRO A 1173 -27.70 13.64 29.71
N ALA A 1174 -27.07 12.78 30.52
CA ALA A 1174 -27.32 12.64 31.94
C ALA A 1174 -26.57 13.66 32.82
N LYS A 1175 -25.70 14.51 32.24
CA LYS A 1175 -24.89 15.51 32.97
C LYS A 1175 -25.09 16.95 32.45
N ALA A 1176 -26.08 17.18 31.59
CA ALA A 1176 -26.46 18.52 31.17
C ALA A 1176 -27.16 19.27 32.31
N ASP A 1177 -26.94 20.59 32.39
CA ASP A 1177 -27.65 21.48 33.30
C ASP A 1177 -29.14 21.54 32.89
N PRO A 1178 -30.09 21.09 33.73
CA PRO A 1178 -31.51 21.09 33.40
C PRO A 1178 -32.09 22.49 33.11
N ASP A 1179 -31.41 23.54 33.57
CA ASP A 1179 -31.85 24.94 33.44
C ASP A 1179 -31.35 25.61 32.15
N ASP A 1180 -30.57 24.90 31.32
CA ASP A 1180 -30.16 25.40 30.01
C ASP A 1180 -31.33 25.29 29.02
N ALA A 1181 -31.99 26.42 28.76
CA ALA A 1181 -33.16 26.53 27.87
C ALA A 1181 -32.93 25.94 26.47
N GLY A 1182 -31.68 25.92 25.98
CA GLY A 1182 -31.34 25.31 24.69
C GLY A 1182 -31.43 23.78 24.68
N TRP A 1183 -31.38 23.13 25.85
CA TRP A 1183 -31.45 21.69 26.00
C TRP A 1183 -32.89 21.16 25.93
N VAL A 1184 -33.83 21.88 26.55
CA VAL A 1184 -35.27 21.56 26.54
C VAL A 1184 -35.81 21.54 25.11
N ASP A 1185 -35.46 22.55 24.32
CA ASP A 1185 -35.87 22.66 22.92
C ASP A 1185 -35.25 21.57 22.02
N TYR A 1186 -34.01 21.16 22.31
CA TYR A 1186 -33.32 20.10 21.58
C TYR A 1186 -33.94 18.72 21.82
N VAL A 1187 -34.25 18.35 23.07
CA VAL A 1187 -34.84 17.04 23.41
C VAL A 1187 -36.29 16.94 22.93
N LEU A 1188 -37.08 18.01 23.08
CA LEU A 1188 -38.43 18.08 22.52
C LEU A 1188 -38.41 18.07 20.99
N GLY A 1189 -37.37 18.61 20.35
CA GLY A 1189 -37.12 18.51 18.92
C GLY A 1189 -36.85 17.08 18.45
N LEU A 1190 -36.02 16.32 19.18
CA LEU A 1190 -35.69 14.92 18.85
C LEU A 1190 -36.89 13.97 18.99
N GLU A 1191 -37.78 14.21 19.96
CA GLU A 1191 -39.03 13.44 20.13
C GLU A 1191 -40.02 13.73 18.99
N ARG A 1192 -40.15 14.99 18.56
CA ARG A 1192 -40.96 15.38 17.39
C ARG A 1192 -40.45 14.77 16.08
N LEU A 1193 -39.16 14.42 16.02
CA LEU A 1193 -38.51 13.76 14.89
C LEU A 1193 -38.54 12.22 14.96
N GLY A 1194 -39.24 11.63 15.94
CA GLY A 1194 -39.44 10.18 16.03
C GLY A 1194 -38.20 9.38 16.48
N ALA A 1195 -37.18 10.04 17.02
CA ALA A 1195 -35.97 9.37 17.51
C ALA A 1195 -36.26 8.51 18.75
N THR A 1196 -35.65 7.33 18.84
CA THR A 1196 -35.81 6.44 20.00
C THR A 1196 -35.03 6.98 21.21
N ILE A 1197 -35.73 7.64 22.13
CA ILE A 1197 -35.14 8.19 23.37
C ILE A 1197 -34.97 7.06 24.41
N ARG A 1198 -33.77 6.93 25.00
CA ARG A 1198 -33.46 5.90 26.03
C ARG A 1198 -34.14 6.21 27.37
N SER A 1199 -34.40 5.17 28.17
CA SER A 1199 -35.27 5.22 29.36
C SER A 1199 -35.02 6.33 30.39
N PRO A 1200 -33.77 6.75 30.71
CA PRO A 1200 -33.54 7.82 31.69
C PRO A 1200 -34.10 9.18 31.24
N ALA A 1201 -34.02 9.48 29.93
CA ALA A 1201 -34.49 10.75 29.37
C ALA A 1201 -36.02 10.79 29.16
N LYS A 1202 -36.69 9.63 29.06
CA LYS A 1202 -38.17 9.56 28.96
C LYS A 1202 -38.87 10.00 30.25
N ALA A 1203 -38.31 9.67 31.42
CA ALA A 1203 -38.86 10.06 32.70
C ALA A 1203 -38.80 11.60 32.90
N TRP A 1204 -37.68 12.20 32.50
CA TRP A 1204 -37.47 13.65 32.56
C TRP A 1204 -38.39 14.42 31.60
N VAL A 1205 -38.53 13.97 30.34
CA VAL A 1205 -39.49 14.56 29.38
C VAL A 1205 -40.93 14.50 29.87
N SER A 1206 -41.29 13.45 30.62
CA SER A 1206 -42.63 13.33 31.22
C SER A 1206 -42.87 14.32 32.36
N GLN A 1207 -41.83 14.70 33.13
CA GLN A 1207 -41.93 15.69 34.21
C GLN A 1207 -42.10 17.11 33.64
N VAL A 1208 -41.31 17.46 32.63
CA VAL A 1208 -41.41 18.75 31.92
C VAL A 1208 -42.77 18.93 31.24
N LYS A 1209 -43.32 17.89 30.59
CA LYS A 1209 -44.67 17.93 30.00
C LYS A 1209 -45.79 18.09 31.03
N ASN A 1210 -45.57 17.65 32.26
CA ASN A 1210 -46.51 17.77 33.37
C ASN A 1210 -46.33 19.07 34.18
N GLY A 1211 -45.41 19.95 33.76
CA GLY A 1211 -45.13 21.22 34.42
C GLY A 1211 -44.48 21.09 35.80
N GLN A 1212 -43.78 19.98 36.05
CA GLN A 1212 -43.08 19.69 37.30
C GLN A 1212 -41.60 20.02 37.24
#